data_AF-A0A8C3NF37-F1
#
_entry.id   AF-A0A8C3NF37-F1
#
_cell.length_a   1.000
_cell.length_b   1.000
_cell.length_c   1.000
_cell.angle_alpha   90.00
_cell.angle_beta   90.00
_cell.angle_gamma   90.00
#
_symmetry.space_group_name_H-M   'P 1'
#
loop_
_entity.id
_entity.type
_entity.pdbx_description
1 polymer ?
#
loop_
_entity_poly.entity_id
_entity_poly.type
_entity_poly.pdbx_seq_one_letter_code
_entity_poly.pdbx_strand_id
1 'polypeptide(L)'
;MEPPAHNQEETSTPPRTKAAEVLNSELNAAVYNKDKEAVLELLEQGADVNSKVGSGWTPLQTAVRIDEEELVWLLLDRGASVHTRKDNGGTAFIEAGIAGNVKVLELLLECGSDVHEQDINGFTAFMEAAWYGKEEALKFLYNRGAKVNLRREPSQDKAKLHKGGATALMDACRERHFSAVKILVQEMGADVNIRDNRDRNALIHALKEGSGKRKNESPVPIVRFLLEHGVDVKSKDECGKTALILAVEMESPELVTALLEKDEIDIDDADEEGNTALMVAVEKDDCRIAKLLCEKGARTDHGNLIAVARRNRSTSMENLLREHKVRFVPETPRAWEPHSKRWRAQLKNLDQMYRPMIGKLKTFPYIQQKIQDGIYLGLHGGTEVAVQITRSAEGDREKEFLEKCSHSEHLLKLFQCEKKKGCMYLCFPLWEKNLQEHLQDPEGQKDYKAALKIIFQALRELHSLGFVLISLCFHFSSSTGLEAGCWWHGSSDVSLQALGRLVLYVLTGGRKPLQQVGMEDLARNSPDYTEALDLVQSLSSPDERGLEGLSKHPYFWSNQSRFNFLKSIWNKIKDDPNRKSIFQDPNVTKKAFPYPRWTKMIDKDILHAMEKPRNAKPTKYGNDVTQLLRLMRNMDEHKDEK
;
A
#
# COMPACT_ATOMS: atom_id res chain seq x y z
N MET A 1 66.52 18.31 -41.06
CA MET A 1 66.66 16.97 -41.67
C MET A 1 66.71 15.98 -40.52
N GLU A 2 65.81 15.00 -40.52
CA GLU A 2 65.82 13.81 -39.64
C GLU A 2 66.92 12.80 -40.06
N PRO A 3 67.14 11.63 -39.39
CA PRO A 3 66.52 11.03 -38.18
C PRO A 3 67.61 10.87 -37.06
N PRO A 4 67.72 9.85 -36.16
CA PRO A 4 66.81 8.75 -35.79
C PRO A 4 66.66 8.38 -34.28
N ALA A 5 65.52 7.73 -33.99
CA ALA A 5 65.29 6.55 -33.12
C ALA A 5 65.83 6.42 -31.67
N HIS A 6 64.89 6.09 -30.76
CA HIS A 6 65.13 5.25 -29.59
C HIS A 6 64.10 4.11 -29.50
N ASN A 7 64.52 2.99 -28.90
CA ASN A 7 63.89 1.69 -29.07
C ASN A 7 62.53 1.55 -28.37
N GLN A 8 61.68 0.69 -28.95
CA GLN A 8 60.60 0.03 -28.23
C GLN A 8 61.16 -1.18 -27.47
N GLU A 9 60.91 -1.25 -26.16
CA GLU A 9 60.87 -2.52 -25.44
C GLU A 9 59.40 -2.91 -25.26
N GLU A 10 58.99 -3.99 -25.92
CA GLU A 10 57.67 -4.59 -25.69
C GLU A 10 57.66 -5.26 -24.31
N THR A 11 56.92 -4.68 -23.37
CA THR A 11 56.50 -5.40 -22.16
C THR A 11 55.08 -5.90 -22.36
N SER A 12 54.93 -7.22 -22.35
CA SER A 12 53.65 -7.90 -22.54
C SER A 12 52.67 -7.53 -21.44
N THR A 13 51.59 -6.82 -21.81
CA THR A 13 50.45 -6.64 -20.91
C THR A 13 49.74 -7.97 -20.70
N PRO A 14 49.42 -8.36 -19.44
CA PRO A 14 48.58 -9.53 -19.19
C PRO A 14 47.16 -9.28 -19.76
N PRO A 15 46.42 -10.35 -20.10
CA PRO A 15 45.07 -10.19 -20.63
C PRO A 15 44.19 -9.47 -19.61
N ARG A 16 43.34 -8.55 -20.10
CA ARG A 16 42.33 -7.88 -19.26
C ARG A 16 41.45 -8.95 -18.61
N THR A 17 41.60 -9.16 -17.31
CA THR A 17 40.67 -9.95 -16.51
C THR A 17 39.26 -9.38 -16.69
N LYS A 18 38.34 -10.18 -17.24
CA LYS A 18 36.90 -9.89 -17.21
C LYS A 18 36.50 -9.60 -15.76
N ALA A 19 35.59 -8.65 -15.56
CA ALA A 19 35.08 -8.39 -14.21
C ALA A 19 34.38 -9.65 -13.67
N ALA A 20 34.63 -10.00 -12.40
CA ALA A 20 34.14 -11.24 -11.80
C ALA A 20 32.60 -11.39 -11.88
N GLU A 21 31.86 -10.28 -11.77
CA GLU A 21 30.40 -10.25 -11.95
C GLU A 21 29.97 -10.68 -13.36
N VAL A 22 30.74 -10.34 -14.40
CA VAL A 22 30.48 -10.75 -15.79
C VAL A 22 30.73 -12.24 -15.95
N LEU A 23 31.86 -12.76 -15.46
CA LEU A 23 32.18 -14.19 -15.48
C LEU A 23 31.11 -15.03 -14.75
N ASN A 24 30.64 -14.56 -13.59
CA ASN A 24 29.59 -15.22 -12.81
C ASN A 24 28.23 -15.23 -13.52
N SER A 25 27.90 -14.16 -14.24
CA SER A 25 26.71 -14.09 -15.08
C SER A 25 26.81 -14.94 -16.34
N GLU A 26 27.98 -14.99 -16.97
CA GLU A 26 28.28 -15.86 -18.12
C GLU A 26 28.19 -17.34 -17.70
N LEU A 27 28.71 -17.72 -16.52
CA LEU A 27 28.65 -19.09 -16.00
C LEU A 27 27.21 -19.58 -15.82
N ASN A 28 26.35 -18.79 -15.17
CA ASN A 28 24.95 -19.16 -15.00
C ASN A 28 24.20 -19.24 -16.34
N ALA A 29 24.54 -18.39 -17.31
CA ALA A 29 23.97 -18.46 -18.66
C ALA A 29 24.44 -19.71 -19.42
N ALA A 30 25.72 -20.09 -19.31
CA ALA A 30 26.27 -21.31 -19.91
C ALA A 30 25.60 -22.57 -19.34
N VAL A 31 25.43 -22.65 -18.01
CA VAL A 31 24.66 -23.72 -17.36
C VAL A 31 23.23 -23.77 -17.90
N TYR A 32 22.52 -22.63 -17.93
CA TYR A 32 21.13 -22.57 -18.43
C TYR A 32 21.00 -23.04 -19.89
N ASN A 33 21.99 -22.71 -20.72
CA ASN A 33 22.08 -23.11 -22.13
C ASN A 33 22.57 -24.56 -22.34
N LYS A 34 22.93 -25.28 -21.25
CA LYS A 34 23.45 -26.65 -21.26
C LYS A 34 24.83 -26.81 -21.94
N ASP A 35 25.59 -25.72 -22.02
CA ASP A 35 26.91 -25.65 -22.67
C ASP A 35 28.02 -26.07 -21.68
N LYS A 36 28.41 -27.34 -21.72
CA LYS A 36 29.35 -27.94 -20.76
C LYS A 36 30.77 -27.43 -20.98
N GLU A 37 31.16 -27.25 -22.22
CA GLU A 37 32.45 -26.71 -22.64
C GLU A 37 32.62 -25.27 -22.14
N ALA A 38 31.62 -24.39 -22.33
CA ALA A 38 31.67 -23.03 -21.79
C ALA A 38 31.65 -23.00 -20.26
N VAL A 39 30.90 -23.89 -19.59
CA VAL A 39 30.93 -24.01 -18.12
C VAL A 39 32.33 -24.38 -17.62
N LEU A 40 33.02 -25.32 -18.27
CA LEU A 40 34.41 -25.68 -17.94
C LEU A 40 35.35 -24.49 -18.13
N GLU A 41 35.31 -23.84 -19.30
CA GLU A 41 36.19 -22.72 -19.63
C GLU A 41 36.01 -21.54 -18.65
N LEU A 42 34.77 -21.22 -18.27
CA LEU A 42 34.46 -20.12 -17.35
C LEU A 42 34.92 -20.42 -15.93
N LEU A 43 34.82 -21.67 -15.46
CA LEU A 43 35.37 -22.09 -14.16
C LEU A 43 36.90 -22.05 -14.16
N GLU A 44 37.56 -22.43 -15.26
CA GLU A 44 39.01 -22.32 -15.42
C GLU A 44 39.48 -20.85 -15.51
N GLN A 45 38.65 -19.94 -16.05
CA GLN A 45 38.85 -18.48 -15.99
C GLN A 45 38.60 -17.87 -14.60
N GLY A 46 38.21 -18.67 -13.61
CA GLY A 46 38.01 -18.24 -12.22
C GLY A 46 36.62 -17.67 -11.92
N ALA A 47 35.58 -18.03 -12.68
CA ALA A 47 34.20 -17.78 -12.29
C ALA A 47 33.89 -18.51 -10.97
N ASP A 48 33.17 -17.84 -10.05
CA ASP A 48 32.78 -18.44 -8.78
C ASP A 48 31.61 -19.41 -8.98
N VAL A 49 31.86 -20.69 -8.76
CA VAL A 49 30.88 -21.79 -8.85
C VAL A 49 29.69 -21.63 -7.89
N ASN A 50 29.87 -20.86 -6.81
CA ASN A 50 28.84 -20.52 -5.81
C ASN A 50 28.22 -19.13 -6.01
N SER A 51 28.58 -18.45 -7.10
CA SER A 51 28.10 -17.10 -7.40
C SER A 51 26.57 -17.04 -7.51
N LYS A 52 26.02 -15.88 -7.16
CA LYS A 52 24.57 -15.63 -7.18
C LYS A 52 24.21 -14.61 -8.24
N VAL A 53 23.22 -14.92 -9.07
CA VAL A 53 22.70 -14.03 -10.12
C VAL A 53 21.18 -13.86 -10.01
N GLY A 54 20.67 -12.72 -10.48
CA GLY A 54 19.25 -12.40 -10.42
C GLY A 54 18.69 -12.54 -8.99
N SER A 55 17.65 -13.36 -8.81
CA SER A 55 17.03 -13.65 -7.50
C SER A 55 17.84 -14.64 -6.63
N GLY A 56 19.14 -14.43 -6.54
CA GLY A 56 20.06 -15.25 -5.73
C GLY A 56 20.41 -16.62 -6.31
N TRP A 57 20.18 -16.86 -7.61
CA TRP A 57 20.37 -18.15 -8.26
C TRP A 57 21.84 -18.54 -8.38
N THR A 58 22.15 -19.78 -8.00
CA THR A 58 23.48 -20.38 -8.22
C THR A 58 23.53 -21.23 -9.50
N PRO A 59 24.74 -21.48 -10.05
CA PRO A 59 24.96 -22.44 -11.12
C PRO A 59 24.35 -23.81 -10.79
N LEU A 60 24.59 -24.32 -9.57
CA LEU A 60 24.10 -25.64 -9.14
C LEU A 60 22.56 -25.73 -9.15
N GLN A 61 21.88 -24.74 -8.57
CA GLN A 61 20.41 -24.69 -8.58
C GLN A 61 19.84 -24.54 -10.00
N THR A 62 20.56 -23.84 -10.88
CA THR A 62 20.19 -23.72 -12.30
C THR A 62 20.29 -25.06 -13.01
N ALA A 63 21.39 -25.81 -12.81
CA ALA A 63 21.59 -27.15 -13.37
C ALA A 63 20.53 -28.15 -12.88
N VAL A 64 20.20 -28.14 -11.59
CA VAL A 64 19.12 -28.96 -11.00
C VAL A 64 17.78 -28.65 -11.66
N ARG A 65 17.45 -27.37 -11.85
CA ARG A 65 16.15 -26.93 -12.38
C ARG A 65 15.94 -27.28 -13.86
N ILE A 66 17.01 -27.28 -14.66
CA ILE A 66 16.96 -27.67 -16.09
C ILE A 66 17.10 -29.18 -16.31
N ASP A 67 17.20 -29.95 -15.21
CA ASP A 67 17.26 -31.41 -15.13
C ASP A 67 18.50 -32.03 -15.84
N GLU A 68 19.66 -31.41 -15.66
CA GLU A 68 20.93 -31.87 -16.26
C GLU A 68 21.86 -32.51 -15.22
N GLU A 69 21.67 -33.81 -14.98
CA GLU A 69 22.44 -34.62 -14.02
C GLU A 69 23.97 -34.44 -14.14
N GLU A 70 24.51 -34.42 -15.37
CA GLU A 70 25.95 -34.25 -15.61
C GLU A 70 26.47 -32.85 -15.24
N LEU A 71 25.65 -31.80 -15.44
CA LEU A 71 26.02 -30.44 -15.00
C LEU A 71 25.93 -30.31 -13.48
N VAL A 72 24.96 -30.96 -12.83
CA VAL A 72 24.89 -31.03 -11.37
C VAL A 72 26.16 -31.70 -10.82
N TRP A 73 26.55 -32.86 -11.37
CA TRP A 73 27.78 -33.56 -10.97
C TRP A 73 29.03 -32.71 -11.20
N LEU A 74 29.19 -32.12 -12.39
CA LEU A 74 30.33 -31.26 -12.72
C LEU A 74 30.46 -30.09 -11.75
N LEU A 75 29.37 -29.40 -11.42
CA LEU A 75 29.42 -28.25 -10.51
C LEU A 75 29.79 -28.67 -9.09
N LEU A 76 29.32 -29.83 -8.62
CA LEU A 76 29.70 -30.41 -7.32
C LEU A 76 31.19 -30.80 -7.29
N ASP A 77 31.71 -31.47 -8.32
CA ASP A 77 33.14 -31.77 -8.50
C ASP A 77 34.01 -30.50 -8.43
N ARG A 78 33.51 -29.38 -8.97
CA ARG A 78 34.17 -28.06 -8.91
C ARG A 78 33.89 -27.25 -7.65
N GLY A 79 33.29 -27.84 -6.61
CA GLY A 79 33.14 -27.22 -5.30
C GLY A 79 31.88 -26.37 -5.11
N ALA A 80 30.82 -26.62 -5.88
CA ALA A 80 29.50 -26.05 -5.59
C ALA A 80 28.99 -26.55 -4.22
N SER A 81 28.59 -25.62 -3.37
CA SER A 81 28.03 -25.91 -2.05
C SER A 81 26.53 -26.21 -2.16
N VAL A 82 26.14 -27.42 -1.74
CA VAL A 82 24.73 -27.86 -1.66
C VAL A 82 23.89 -27.00 -0.70
N HIS A 83 24.54 -26.37 0.29
CA HIS A 83 23.89 -25.53 1.31
C HIS A 83 23.69 -24.08 0.86
N THR A 84 24.13 -23.70 -0.34
CA THR A 84 23.98 -22.31 -0.82
C THR A 84 22.51 -22.02 -1.12
N ARG A 85 21.99 -20.94 -0.54
CA ARG A 85 20.58 -20.55 -0.60
C ARG A 85 20.36 -19.34 -1.50
N LYS A 86 19.31 -19.38 -2.33
CA LYS A 86 18.82 -18.21 -3.10
C LYS A 86 17.94 -17.31 -2.24
N ASP A 87 17.39 -16.24 -2.81
CA ASP A 87 16.71 -15.18 -2.05
C ASP A 87 15.46 -15.65 -1.29
N ASN A 88 14.75 -16.68 -1.77
CA ASN A 88 13.65 -17.30 -1.02
C ASN A 88 14.12 -18.32 0.04
N GLY A 89 15.42 -18.47 0.26
CA GLY A 89 16.02 -19.48 1.14
C GLY A 89 16.11 -20.88 0.54
N GLY A 90 15.58 -21.14 -0.66
CA GLY A 90 15.67 -22.45 -1.29
C GLY A 90 17.11 -22.85 -1.63
N THR A 91 17.40 -24.14 -1.53
CA THR A 91 18.68 -24.82 -1.78
C THR A 91 18.64 -25.57 -3.12
N ALA A 92 19.72 -26.26 -3.49
CA ALA A 92 19.70 -27.18 -4.64
C ALA A 92 18.75 -28.37 -4.42
N PHE A 93 18.70 -28.95 -3.22
CA PHE A 93 17.90 -30.15 -2.95
C PHE A 93 16.40 -29.87 -2.82
N ILE A 94 15.98 -28.68 -2.34
CA ILE A 94 14.57 -28.23 -2.43
C ILE A 94 14.14 -28.10 -3.90
N GLU A 95 14.98 -27.50 -4.77
CA GLU A 95 14.70 -27.37 -6.21
C GLU A 95 14.67 -28.74 -6.93
N ALA A 96 15.45 -29.72 -6.47
CA ALA A 96 15.39 -31.08 -7.00
C ALA A 96 14.04 -31.76 -6.69
N GLY A 97 13.34 -31.36 -5.61
CA GLY A 97 11.95 -31.75 -5.34
C GLY A 97 10.96 -31.20 -6.38
N ILE A 98 11.18 -29.96 -6.86
CA ILE A 98 10.39 -29.34 -7.95
C ILE A 98 10.65 -30.03 -9.29
N ALA A 99 11.92 -30.32 -9.61
CA ALA A 99 12.29 -31.08 -10.80
C ALA A 99 11.73 -32.51 -10.74
N GLY A 100 11.79 -33.14 -9.57
CA GLY A 100 11.34 -34.51 -9.32
C GLY A 100 12.32 -35.59 -9.75
N ASN A 101 13.57 -35.22 -10.06
CA ASN A 101 14.62 -36.19 -10.43
C ASN A 101 15.20 -36.85 -9.19
N VAL A 102 14.89 -38.14 -9.03
CA VAL A 102 15.31 -38.98 -7.90
C VAL A 102 16.84 -39.11 -7.80
N LYS A 103 17.57 -39.19 -8.92
CA LYS A 103 19.03 -39.32 -8.89
C LYS A 103 19.70 -38.03 -8.43
N VAL A 104 19.16 -36.87 -8.83
CA VAL A 104 19.65 -35.56 -8.37
C VAL A 104 19.37 -35.40 -6.87
N LEU A 105 18.19 -35.82 -6.40
CA LEU A 105 17.89 -35.86 -4.97
C LEU A 105 18.84 -36.80 -4.20
N GLU A 106 19.19 -37.95 -4.77
CA GLU A 106 20.13 -38.92 -4.20
C GLU A 106 21.55 -38.38 -4.11
N LEU A 107 22.09 -37.87 -5.23
CA LEU A 107 23.42 -37.26 -5.31
C LEU A 107 23.58 -36.10 -4.32
N LEU A 108 22.56 -35.24 -4.19
CA LEU A 108 22.62 -34.10 -3.26
C LEU A 108 22.60 -34.54 -1.78
N LEU A 109 21.89 -35.63 -1.43
CA LEU A 109 21.97 -36.23 -0.09
C LEU A 109 23.35 -36.85 0.17
N GLU A 110 23.95 -37.52 -0.81
CA GLU A 110 25.31 -38.06 -0.72
C GLU A 110 26.36 -36.94 -0.53
N CYS A 111 26.14 -35.79 -1.16
CA CYS A 111 26.92 -34.56 -0.96
C CYS A 111 26.55 -33.78 0.32
N GLY A 112 25.70 -34.32 1.21
CA GLY A 112 25.45 -33.80 2.55
C GLY A 112 24.22 -32.89 2.72
N SER A 113 23.31 -32.80 1.75
CA SER A 113 22.01 -32.13 1.95
C SER A 113 21.17 -32.80 3.05
N ASP A 114 20.34 -32.02 3.74
CA ASP A 114 19.40 -32.54 4.75
C ASP A 114 18.01 -32.74 4.13
N VAL A 115 17.44 -33.93 4.27
CA VAL A 115 16.07 -34.28 3.85
C VAL A 115 14.98 -33.40 4.51
N HIS A 116 15.32 -32.73 5.62
CA HIS A 116 14.43 -31.86 6.37
C HIS A 116 14.66 -30.36 6.14
N GLU A 117 15.57 -29.96 5.26
CA GLU A 117 15.84 -28.53 5.05
C GLU A 117 14.62 -27.79 4.49
N GLN A 118 14.46 -26.53 4.92
CA GLN A 118 13.32 -25.67 4.58
C GLN A 118 13.78 -24.35 3.97
N ASP A 119 12.99 -23.79 3.05
CA ASP A 119 13.11 -22.40 2.58
C ASP A 119 12.59 -21.39 3.64
N ILE A 120 12.64 -20.06 3.39
CA ILE A 120 12.16 -19.05 4.37
C ILE A 120 10.64 -19.07 4.64
N ASN A 121 9.90 -19.92 3.92
CA ASN A 121 8.46 -20.10 4.00
C ASN A 121 8.09 -21.47 4.60
N GLY A 122 9.07 -22.30 4.93
CA GLY A 122 8.90 -23.65 5.47
C GLY A 122 8.78 -24.76 4.42
N PHE A 123 8.95 -24.50 3.12
CA PHE A 123 8.87 -25.55 2.10
C PHE A 123 10.10 -26.46 2.15
N THR A 124 9.85 -27.77 2.23
CA THR A 124 10.85 -28.83 2.04
C THR A 124 10.78 -29.40 0.61
N ALA A 125 11.81 -30.13 0.18
CA ALA A 125 11.80 -30.89 -1.07
C ALA A 125 10.56 -31.82 -1.19
N PHE A 126 10.07 -32.38 -0.08
CA PHE A 126 8.87 -33.23 -0.04
C PHE A 126 7.57 -32.45 -0.29
N MET A 127 7.46 -31.21 0.21
CA MET A 127 6.30 -30.35 -0.08
C MET A 127 6.30 -29.88 -1.53
N GLU A 128 7.47 -29.53 -2.07
CA GLU A 128 7.63 -29.20 -3.49
C GLU A 128 7.27 -30.39 -4.39
N ALA A 129 7.76 -31.59 -4.07
CA ALA A 129 7.40 -32.81 -4.80
C ALA A 129 5.87 -33.07 -4.78
N ALA A 130 5.18 -32.75 -3.68
CA ALA A 130 3.71 -32.84 -3.61
C ALA A 130 3.01 -31.74 -4.43
N TRP A 131 3.48 -30.49 -4.35
CA TRP A 131 2.96 -29.35 -5.12
C TRP A 131 3.07 -29.56 -6.64
N TYR A 132 4.14 -30.20 -7.09
CA TYR A 132 4.40 -30.47 -8.51
C TYR A 132 4.03 -31.90 -8.96
N GLY A 133 3.44 -32.72 -8.08
CA GLY A 133 2.94 -34.06 -8.40
C GLY A 133 4.03 -35.07 -8.77
N LYS A 134 5.21 -34.97 -8.16
CA LYS A 134 6.39 -35.80 -8.44
C LYS A 134 6.36 -37.08 -7.61
N GLU A 135 5.53 -38.03 -8.06
CA GLU A 135 5.23 -39.29 -7.36
C GLU A 135 6.48 -40.08 -6.92
N GLU A 136 7.45 -40.28 -7.82
CA GLU A 136 8.68 -41.03 -7.50
C GLU A 136 9.61 -40.26 -6.55
N ALA A 137 9.66 -38.92 -6.66
CA ALA A 137 10.39 -38.08 -5.72
C ALA A 137 9.77 -38.11 -4.31
N LEU A 138 8.42 -38.12 -4.21
CA LEU A 138 7.73 -38.32 -2.94
C LEU A 138 8.09 -39.66 -2.29
N LYS A 139 8.03 -40.77 -3.04
CA LYS A 139 8.38 -42.11 -2.56
C LYS A 139 9.84 -42.17 -2.10
N PHE A 140 10.76 -41.62 -2.89
CA PHE A 140 12.17 -41.54 -2.54
C PHE A 140 12.39 -40.74 -1.24
N LEU A 141 11.86 -39.52 -1.16
CA LEU A 141 12.03 -38.64 -0.01
C LEU A 141 11.41 -39.23 1.27
N TYR A 142 10.25 -39.88 1.16
CA TYR A 142 9.64 -40.63 2.27
C TYR A 142 10.54 -41.77 2.76
N ASN A 143 11.10 -42.56 1.84
CA ASN A 143 12.06 -43.63 2.17
C ASN A 143 13.38 -43.09 2.76
N ARG A 144 13.75 -41.84 2.48
CA ARG A 144 14.85 -41.10 3.11
C ARG A 144 14.46 -40.40 4.42
N GLY A 145 13.24 -40.62 4.92
CA GLY A 145 12.76 -40.19 6.23
C GLY A 145 11.98 -38.87 6.25
N ALA A 146 11.58 -38.30 5.11
CA ALA A 146 10.87 -37.02 5.06
C ALA A 146 9.59 -36.99 5.94
N LYS A 147 9.42 -35.90 6.69
CA LYS A 147 8.27 -35.70 7.60
C LYS A 147 7.00 -35.34 6.83
N VAL A 148 6.16 -36.34 6.55
CA VAL A 148 4.91 -36.22 5.77
C VAL A 148 3.95 -35.18 6.34
N ASN A 149 3.76 -35.20 7.66
CA ASN A 149 2.79 -34.36 8.39
C ASN A 149 3.40 -33.05 8.91
N LEU A 150 4.52 -32.60 8.34
CA LEU A 150 5.16 -31.35 8.71
C LEU A 150 4.30 -30.15 8.31
N ARG A 151 4.09 -29.21 9.24
CA ARG A 151 3.40 -27.94 9.00
C ARG A 151 4.45 -26.87 8.68
N ARG A 152 4.24 -26.07 7.63
CA ARG A 152 5.18 -24.99 7.26
C ARG A 152 5.32 -23.94 8.36
N GLU A 153 6.55 -23.69 8.78
CA GLU A 153 6.92 -22.60 9.68
C GLU A 153 7.44 -21.41 8.85
N PRO A 154 6.65 -20.35 8.64
CA PRO A 154 7.10 -19.20 7.86
C PRO A 154 7.80 -18.18 8.75
N SER A 155 8.42 -17.16 8.14
CA SER A 155 8.96 -16.02 8.88
C SER A 155 7.95 -15.38 9.85
N GLN A 156 8.43 -14.80 10.96
CA GLN A 156 7.56 -14.24 12.01
C GLN A 156 6.53 -13.23 11.48
N ASP A 157 6.89 -12.40 10.50
CA ASP A 157 5.96 -11.42 9.92
C ASP A 157 4.85 -12.07 9.08
N LYS A 158 5.11 -13.25 8.49
CA LYS A 158 4.08 -14.06 7.83
C LYS A 158 3.22 -14.81 8.85
N ALA A 159 3.80 -15.26 9.97
CA ALA A 159 3.05 -15.86 11.08
C ALA A 159 2.06 -14.87 11.70
N LYS A 160 2.46 -13.61 11.93
CA LYS A 160 1.57 -12.50 12.37
C LYS A 160 0.37 -12.26 11.42
N LEU A 161 0.47 -12.66 10.16
CA LEU A 161 -0.57 -12.56 9.14
C LEU A 161 -1.37 -13.86 8.93
N HIS A 162 -1.30 -14.80 9.88
CA HIS A 162 -1.94 -16.12 9.80
C HIS A 162 -1.59 -16.83 8.47
N LYS A 163 -0.33 -16.73 8.03
CA LYS A 163 0.20 -17.51 6.90
C LYS A 163 1.01 -18.69 7.44
N GLY A 164 1.27 -19.69 6.59
CA GLY A 164 1.96 -20.93 6.97
C GLY A 164 1.02 -22.00 7.54
N GLY A 165 1.60 -23.02 8.17
CA GLY A 165 0.89 -24.15 8.78
C GLY A 165 0.45 -25.26 7.81
N ALA A 166 0.55 -25.04 6.49
CA ALA A 166 0.14 -26.01 5.48
C ALA A 166 1.10 -27.20 5.34
N THR A 167 0.60 -28.31 4.79
CA THR A 167 1.32 -29.60 4.63
C THR A 167 1.44 -30.01 3.17
N ALA A 168 2.27 -31.03 2.89
CA ALA A 168 2.42 -31.59 1.54
C ALA A 168 1.08 -32.10 0.93
N LEU A 169 0.22 -32.70 1.74
CA LEU A 169 -1.12 -33.14 1.31
C LEU A 169 -1.99 -31.97 0.83
N MET A 170 -1.99 -30.86 1.58
CA MET A 170 -2.71 -29.64 1.20
C MET A 170 -2.26 -29.06 -0.13
N ASP A 171 -0.96 -29.17 -0.43
CA ASP A 171 -0.38 -28.69 -1.69
C ASP A 171 -0.79 -29.57 -2.88
N ALA A 172 -0.68 -30.90 -2.73
CA ALA A 172 -1.15 -31.86 -3.75
C ALA A 172 -2.66 -31.72 -4.03
N CYS A 173 -3.47 -31.45 -3.00
CA CYS A 173 -4.90 -31.16 -3.13
C CYS A 173 -5.16 -29.84 -3.89
N ARG A 174 -4.41 -28.77 -3.59
CA ARG A 174 -4.54 -27.47 -4.28
C ARG A 174 -4.22 -27.57 -5.77
N GLU A 175 -3.12 -28.23 -6.13
CA GLU A 175 -2.65 -28.33 -7.52
C GLU A 175 -3.20 -29.55 -8.29
N ARG A 176 -4.21 -30.22 -7.72
CA ARG A 176 -5.01 -31.30 -8.32
C ARG A 176 -4.25 -32.59 -8.64
N HIS A 177 -3.17 -32.88 -7.93
CA HIS A 177 -2.36 -34.08 -8.11
C HIS A 177 -2.97 -35.32 -7.41
N PHE A 178 -4.05 -35.86 -7.98
CA PHE A 178 -4.81 -36.95 -7.36
C PHE A 178 -3.98 -38.20 -7.02
N SER A 179 -3.06 -38.62 -7.90
CA SER A 179 -2.13 -39.72 -7.61
C SER A 179 -1.24 -39.45 -6.39
N ALA A 180 -0.68 -38.22 -6.30
CA ALA A 180 0.13 -37.82 -5.16
C ALA A 180 -0.71 -37.76 -3.88
N VAL A 181 -1.96 -37.29 -3.93
CA VAL A 181 -2.91 -37.33 -2.80
C VAL A 181 -3.13 -38.78 -2.33
N LYS A 182 -3.31 -39.74 -3.25
CA LYS A 182 -3.43 -41.17 -2.89
C LYS A 182 -2.18 -41.71 -2.22
N ILE A 183 -1.01 -41.50 -2.82
CA ILE A 183 0.28 -41.95 -2.27
C ILE A 183 0.48 -41.38 -0.85
N LEU A 184 0.24 -40.07 -0.68
CA LEU A 184 0.38 -39.39 0.61
C LEU A 184 -0.53 -40.00 1.70
N VAL A 185 -1.82 -40.21 1.40
CA VAL A 185 -2.79 -40.71 2.40
C VAL A 185 -2.66 -42.23 2.62
N GLN A 186 -2.52 -43.03 1.56
CA GLN A 186 -2.60 -44.49 1.64
C GLN A 186 -1.25 -45.17 1.90
N GLU A 187 -0.14 -44.61 1.41
CA GLU A 187 1.20 -45.21 1.52
C GLU A 187 2.08 -44.51 2.58
N MET A 188 1.84 -43.22 2.83
CA MET A 188 2.73 -42.37 3.66
C MET A 188 2.08 -41.86 4.96
N GLY A 189 0.81 -42.19 5.23
CA GLY A 189 0.14 -41.82 6.48
C GLY A 189 -0.07 -40.31 6.67
N ALA A 190 -0.33 -39.57 5.57
CA ALA A 190 -0.68 -38.16 5.65
C ALA A 190 -2.03 -37.95 6.34
N ASP A 191 -2.03 -37.10 7.37
CA ASP A 191 -3.24 -36.75 8.12
C ASP A 191 -4.06 -35.71 7.35
N VAL A 192 -5.26 -36.13 6.92
CA VAL A 192 -6.22 -35.32 6.17
C VAL A 192 -6.80 -34.15 6.98
N ASN A 193 -6.72 -34.22 8.32
CA ASN A 193 -7.36 -33.31 9.27
C ASN A 193 -6.43 -32.26 9.88
N ILE A 194 -5.14 -32.26 9.53
CA ILE A 194 -4.26 -31.13 9.87
C ILE A 194 -4.84 -29.84 9.28
N ARG A 195 -4.77 -28.77 10.04
CA ARG A 195 -5.19 -27.42 9.63
C ARG A 195 -3.99 -26.48 9.48
N ASP A 196 -4.04 -25.61 8.49
CA ASP A 196 -3.07 -24.53 8.31
C ASP A 196 -3.30 -23.40 9.33
N ASN A 197 -2.51 -22.32 9.27
CA ASN A 197 -2.64 -21.21 10.23
C ASN A 197 -3.90 -20.34 10.02
N ARG A 198 -4.81 -20.74 9.12
CA ARG A 198 -6.14 -20.17 8.85
C ARG A 198 -7.27 -21.18 9.09
N ASP A 199 -7.00 -22.25 9.83
CA ASP A 199 -7.94 -23.33 10.14
C ASP A 199 -8.44 -24.16 8.93
N ARG A 200 -7.74 -24.06 7.78
CA ARG A 200 -8.10 -24.78 6.54
C ARG A 200 -7.41 -26.13 6.48
N ASN A 201 -8.17 -27.18 6.16
CA ASN A 201 -7.66 -28.54 5.97
C ASN A 201 -7.50 -28.91 4.48
N ALA A 202 -7.16 -30.17 4.19
CA ALA A 202 -6.96 -30.68 2.83
C ALA A 202 -8.21 -30.50 1.93
N LEU A 203 -9.42 -30.66 2.48
CA LEU A 203 -10.67 -30.49 1.72
C LEU A 203 -10.86 -29.04 1.23
N ILE A 204 -10.64 -28.06 2.11
CA ILE A 204 -10.74 -26.64 1.72
C ILE A 204 -9.64 -26.26 0.70
N HIS A 205 -8.45 -26.86 0.79
CA HIS A 205 -7.41 -26.67 -0.24
C HIS A 205 -7.78 -27.33 -1.58
N ALA A 206 -8.47 -28.48 -1.58
CA ALA A 206 -9.00 -29.13 -2.77
C ALA A 206 -10.15 -28.36 -3.45
N LEU A 207 -10.85 -27.48 -2.73
CA LEU A 207 -11.97 -26.68 -3.23
C LEU A 207 -11.60 -25.23 -3.61
N LYS A 208 -10.38 -24.78 -3.31
CA LYS A 208 -9.86 -23.50 -3.82
C LYS A 208 -9.21 -23.64 -5.19
N GLU A 209 -9.27 -22.58 -6.00
CA GLU A 209 -8.59 -22.52 -7.28
C GLU A 209 -7.07 -22.77 -7.10
N GLY A 210 -6.54 -23.71 -7.89
CA GLY A 210 -5.11 -23.96 -8.00
C GLY A 210 -4.42 -22.87 -8.82
N SER A 211 -3.13 -22.67 -8.59
CA SER A 211 -2.33 -21.63 -9.25
C SER A 211 -1.63 -22.11 -10.53
N GLY A 212 -1.48 -23.42 -10.70
CA GLY A 212 -0.75 -24.05 -11.78
C GLY A 212 -1.57 -24.34 -13.04
N LYS A 213 -0.91 -25.09 -13.96
CA LYS A 213 -1.46 -25.48 -15.27
C LYS A 213 -2.76 -26.30 -15.17
N ARG A 214 -2.99 -26.96 -14.04
CA ARG A 214 -4.10 -27.89 -13.77
C ARG A 214 -5.36 -27.22 -13.21
N LYS A 215 -5.45 -25.89 -13.18
CA LYS A 215 -6.63 -25.17 -12.64
C LYS A 215 -8.00 -25.58 -13.25
N ASN A 216 -8.00 -26.16 -14.45
CA ASN A 216 -9.20 -26.67 -15.13
C ASN A 216 -9.51 -28.15 -14.80
N GLU A 217 -8.66 -28.86 -14.06
CA GLU A 217 -8.91 -30.25 -13.66
C GLU A 217 -9.94 -30.29 -12.52
N SER A 218 -10.92 -31.20 -12.66
CA SER A 218 -12.01 -31.31 -11.69
C SER A 218 -11.49 -31.77 -10.32
N PRO A 219 -11.86 -31.09 -9.22
CA PRO A 219 -11.50 -31.52 -7.87
C PRO A 219 -12.29 -32.75 -7.39
N VAL A 220 -13.34 -33.18 -8.11
CA VAL A 220 -14.27 -34.25 -7.69
C VAL A 220 -13.56 -35.54 -7.24
N PRO A 221 -12.52 -36.08 -7.93
CA PRO A 221 -11.85 -37.29 -7.49
C PRO A 221 -11.12 -37.12 -6.15
N ILE A 222 -10.47 -35.97 -5.94
CA ILE A 222 -9.76 -35.64 -4.69
C ILE A 222 -10.76 -35.44 -3.55
N VAL A 223 -11.84 -34.68 -3.79
CA VAL A 223 -12.87 -34.41 -2.78
C VAL A 223 -13.53 -35.72 -2.33
N ARG A 224 -13.99 -36.57 -3.25
CA ARG A 224 -14.56 -37.88 -2.90
C ARG A 224 -13.59 -38.75 -2.10
N PHE A 225 -12.34 -38.83 -2.54
CA PHE A 225 -11.32 -39.60 -1.85
C PHE A 225 -11.05 -39.09 -0.43
N LEU A 226 -10.96 -37.77 -0.20
CA LEU A 226 -10.82 -37.21 1.15
C LEU A 226 -12.05 -37.49 2.02
N LEU A 227 -13.26 -37.42 1.45
CA LEU A 227 -14.52 -37.76 2.12
C LEU A 227 -14.65 -39.26 2.45
N GLU A 228 -14.00 -40.14 1.69
CA GLU A 228 -13.86 -41.57 1.99
C GLU A 228 -12.85 -41.83 3.12
N HIS A 229 -11.81 -40.98 3.26
CA HIS A 229 -10.74 -41.11 4.25
C HIS A 229 -10.95 -40.25 5.52
N GLY A 230 -12.20 -39.86 5.82
CA GLY A 230 -12.55 -39.22 7.10
C GLY A 230 -12.04 -37.80 7.28
N VAL A 231 -11.99 -37.00 6.20
CA VAL A 231 -11.72 -35.55 6.31
C VAL A 231 -12.88 -34.83 7.01
N ASP A 232 -12.54 -33.91 7.91
CA ASP A 232 -13.46 -33.01 8.59
C ASP A 232 -14.10 -32.04 7.58
N VAL A 233 -15.41 -32.15 7.41
CA VAL A 233 -16.19 -31.31 6.48
C VAL A 233 -16.52 -29.92 7.04
N LYS A 234 -16.25 -29.67 8.33
CA LYS A 234 -16.64 -28.44 9.06
C LYS A 234 -15.56 -27.35 9.06
N SER A 235 -14.37 -27.63 8.53
CA SER A 235 -13.39 -26.58 8.25
C SER A 235 -13.98 -25.53 7.31
N LYS A 236 -13.69 -24.26 7.58
CA LYS A 236 -14.08 -23.11 6.76
C LYS A 236 -12.84 -22.47 6.12
N ASP A 237 -13.06 -21.63 5.13
CA ASP A 237 -12.00 -20.79 4.55
C ASP A 237 -11.84 -19.43 5.25
N GLU A 238 -10.90 -18.60 4.79
CA GLU A 238 -10.65 -17.26 5.36
C GLU A 238 -11.77 -16.22 5.17
N CYS A 239 -12.88 -16.58 4.52
CA CYS A 239 -14.11 -15.79 4.43
C CYS A 239 -15.28 -16.49 5.17
N GLY A 240 -15.01 -17.53 5.96
CA GLY A 240 -16.03 -18.34 6.62
C GLY A 240 -16.77 -19.32 5.69
N LYS A 241 -16.33 -19.49 4.43
CA LYS A 241 -17.04 -20.37 3.48
C LYS A 241 -16.83 -21.83 3.82
N THR A 242 -17.92 -22.59 3.87
CA THR A 242 -17.89 -24.05 4.00
C THR A 242 -17.46 -24.73 2.71
N ALA A 243 -17.10 -26.01 2.79
CA ALA A 243 -16.88 -26.85 1.62
C ALA A 243 -18.09 -26.85 0.65
N LEU A 244 -19.31 -26.81 1.20
CA LEU A 244 -20.55 -26.75 0.41
C LEU A 244 -20.68 -25.43 -0.36
N ILE A 245 -20.44 -24.28 0.29
CA ILE A 245 -20.46 -22.97 -0.38
C ILE A 245 -19.42 -22.92 -1.50
N LEU A 246 -18.20 -23.39 -1.26
CA LEU A 246 -17.15 -23.44 -2.28
C LEU A 246 -17.54 -24.34 -3.47
N ALA A 247 -18.19 -25.49 -3.23
CA ALA A 247 -18.69 -26.36 -4.30
C ALA A 247 -19.79 -25.70 -5.16
N VAL A 248 -20.65 -24.89 -4.55
CA VAL A 248 -21.65 -24.06 -5.27
C VAL A 248 -20.95 -22.96 -6.09
N GLU A 249 -19.93 -22.30 -5.52
CA GLU A 249 -19.13 -21.32 -6.27
C GLU A 249 -18.38 -21.92 -7.45
N MET A 250 -18.03 -23.22 -7.40
CA MET A 250 -17.45 -23.95 -8.53
C MET A 250 -18.47 -24.43 -9.58
N GLU A 251 -19.78 -24.18 -9.37
CA GLU A 251 -20.87 -24.58 -10.29
C GLU A 251 -20.87 -26.09 -10.63
N SER A 252 -20.47 -26.94 -9.68
CA SER A 252 -20.45 -28.41 -9.82
C SER A 252 -21.52 -29.10 -8.96
N PRO A 253 -22.64 -29.54 -9.57
CA PRO A 253 -23.64 -30.36 -8.89
C PRO A 253 -23.07 -31.67 -8.31
N GLU A 254 -22.01 -32.22 -8.90
CA GLU A 254 -21.36 -33.46 -8.45
C GLU A 254 -20.65 -33.28 -7.12
N LEU A 255 -19.95 -32.15 -6.92
CA LEU A 255 -19.36 -31.80 -5.61
C LEU A 255 -20.44 -31.55 -4.57
N VAL A 256 -21.47 -30.77 -4.91
CA VAL A 256 -22.60 -30.50 -4.01
C VAL A 256 -23.29 -31.80 -3.60
N THR A 257 -23.50 -32.73 -4.54
CA THR A 257 -24.07 -34.06 -4.24
C THR A 257 -23.17 -34.88 -3.31
N ALA A 258 -21.87 -35.00 -3.64
CA ALA A 258 -20.93 -35.80 -2.84
C ALA A 258 -20.72 -35.24 -1.42
N LEU A 259 -20.86 -33.93 -1.24
CA LEU A 259 -20.85 -33.29 0.07
C LEU A 259 -22.18 -33.57 0.82
N LEU A 260 -23.33 -33.37 0.19
CA LEU A 260 -24.67 -33.65 0.78
C LEU A 260 -25.02 -35.15 0.90
N GLU A 261 -24.05 -36.04 0.67
CA GLU A 261 -24.05 -37.46 1.07
C GLU A 261 -23.45 -37.66 2.48
N LYS A 262 -22.93 -36.61 3.12
CA LYS A 262 -22.40 -36.64 4.50
C LYS A 262 -23.35 -35.93 5.47
N ASP A 263 -23.87 -36.68 6.44
CA ASP A 263 -24.77 -36.19 7.49
C ASP A 263 -24.16 -35.10 8.40
N GLU A 264 -22.83 -34.95 8.38
CA GLU A 264 -22.10 -33.94 9.16
C GLU A 264 -22.13 -32.52 8.56
N ILE A 265 -22.59 -32.38 7.30
CA ILE A 265 -22.68 -31.08 6.63
C ILE A 265 -24.00 -30.41 6.96
N ASP A 266 -23.91 -29.26 7.63
CA ASP A 266 -25.02 -28.32 7.75
C ASP A 266 -25.21 -27.58 6.42
N ILE A 267 -26.36 -27.80 5.79
CA ILE A 267 -26.76 -27.22 4.50
C ILE A 267 -27.04 -25.71 4.59
N ASP A 268 -27.35 -25.22 5.78
CA ASP A 268 -27.74 -23.84 6.07
C ASP A 268 -26.61 -23.03 6.73
N ASP A 269 -25.44 -23.63 6.95
CA ASP A 269 -24.29 -22.93 7.50
C ASP A 269 -23.79 -21.83 6.53
N ALA A 270 -23.46 -20.68 7.09
CA ALA A 270 -23.22 -19.44 6.37
C ALA A 270 -21.76 -18.97 6.44
N ASP A 271 -21.37 -18.16 5.46
CA ASP A 271 -20.09 -17.44 5.43
C ASP A 271 -20.10 -16.18 6.33
N GLU A 272 -18.97 -15.44 6.38
CA GLU A 272 -18.87 -14.19 7.16
C GLU A 272 -19.84 -13.08 6.70
N GLU A 273 -20.36 -13.17 5.46
CA GLU A 273 -21.33 -12.23 4.91
C GLU A 273 -22.79 -12.65 5.22
N GLY A 274 -22.98 -13.87 5.76
CA GLY A 274 -24.29 -14.45 6.06
C GLY A 274 -24.92 -15.21 4.88
N ASN A 275 -24.18 -15.45 3.80
CA ASN A 275 -24.65 -16.20 2.63
C ASN A 275 -24.63 -17.70 2.93
N THR A 276 -25.74 -18.39 2.65
CA THR A 276 -25.80 -19.87 2.64
C THR A 276 -25.54 -20.41 1.23
N ALA A 277 -25.30 -21.72 1.13
CA ALA A 277 -25.14 -22.40 -0.16
C ALA A 277 -26.30 -22.11 -1.14
N LEU A 278 -27.55 -22.03 -0.65
CA LEU A 278 -28.72 -21.72 -1.49
C LEU A 278 -28.70 -20.27 -1.97
N MET A 279 -28.28 -19.31 -1.15
CA MET A 279 -28.15 -17.90 -1.57
C MET A 279 -27.14 -17.75 -2.71
N VAL A 280 -25.98 -18.41 -2.58
CA VAL A 280 -24.93 -18.36 -3.60
C VAL A 280 -25.40 -18.99 -4.91
N ALA A 281 -26.14 -20.11 -4.85
CA ALA A 281 -26.73 -20.74 -6.04
C ALA A 281 -27.74 -19.82 -6.74
N VAL A 282 -28.56 -19.10 -5.97
CA VAL A 282 -29.56 -18.15 -6.50
C VAL A 282 -28.93 -16.88 -7.07
N GLU A 283 -27.90 -16.32 -6.42
CA GLU A 283 -27.15 -15.14 -6.93
C GLU A 283 -26.36 -15.49 -8.21
N LYS A 284 -25.89 -16.74 -8.35
CA LYS A 284 -25.27 -17.28 -9.57
C LYS A 284 -26.25 -17.73 -10.66
N ASP A 285 -27.54 -17.84 -10.36
CA ASP A 285 -28.59 -18.36 -11.25
C ASP A 285 -28.44 -19.85 -11.65
N ASP A 286 -27.71 -20.68 -10.89
CA ASP A 286 -27.67 -22.13 -11.15
C ASP A 286 -28.91 -22.82 -10.60
N CYS A 287 -29.94 -22.90 -11.44
CA CYS A 287 -31.20 -23.58 -11.15
C CYS A 287 -31.03 -25.06 -10.78
N ARG A 288 -29.97 -25.76 -11.23
CA ARG A 288 -29.76 -27.19 -10.93
C ARG A 288 -29.28 -27.36 -9.50
N ILE A 289 -28.31 -26.55 -9.08
CA ILE A 289 -27.78 -26.57 -7.73
C ILE A 289 -28.81 -26.01 -6.74
N ALA A 290 -29.50 -24.92 -7.09
CA ALA A 290 -30.58 -24.38 -6.25
C ALA A 290 -31.70 -25.41 -6.04
N LYS A 291 -32.11 -26.14 -7.10
CA LYS A 291 -33.06 -27.25 -6.98
C LYS A 291 -32.56 -28.34 -6.03
N LEU A 292 -31.33 -28.83 -6.24
CA LEU A 292 -30.73 -29.89 -5.41
C LEU A 292 -30.67 -29.50 -3.93
N LEU A 293 -30.30 -28.25 -3.62
CA LEU A 293 -30.28 -27.74 -2.25
C LEU A 293 -31.68 -27.68 -1.64
N CYS A 294 -32.69 -27.19 -2.38
CA CYS A 294 -34.07 -27.16 -1.91
C CYS A 294 -34.68 -28.57 -1.73
N GLU A 295 -34.35 -29.53 -2.60
CA GLU A 295 -34.75 -30.94 -2.46
C GLU A 295 -34.07 -31.63 -1.27
N LYS A 296 -32.83 -31.23 -0.94
CA LYS A 296 -32.09 -31.67 0.25
C LYS A 296 -32.46 -30.94 1.55
N GLY A 297 -33.45 -30.04 1.50
CA GLY A 297 -34.04 -29.41 2.69
C GLY A 297 -33.42 -28.07 3.12
N ALA A 298 -32.63 -27.41 2.27
CA ALA A 298 -32.08 -26.08 2.55
C ALA A 298 -33.19 -25.08 2.92
N ARG A 299 -32.94 -24.24 3.92
CA ARG A 299 -33.88 -23.23 4.39
C ARG A 299 -34.14 -22.14 3.37
N THR A 300 -35.43 -21.90 3.14
CA THR A 300 -35.96 -20.93 2.16
C THR A 300 -36.51 -19.65 2.81
N ASP A 301 -36.42 -19.54 4.14
CA ASP A 301 -36.87 -18.39 4.94
C ASP A 301 -35.75 -17.38 5.24
N HIS A 302 -34.50 -17.72 4.91
CA HIS A 302 -33.33 -16.86 5.10
C HIS A 302 -32.99 -16.11 3.81
N GLY A 303 -32.69 -14.81 3.92
CA GLY A 303 -32.39 -13.92 2.79
C GLY A 303 -33.54 -13.67 1.80
N ASN A 304 -33.32 -12.78 0.83
CA ASN A 304 -34.35 -12.35 -0.14
C ASN A 304 -34.17 -13.03 -1.52
N LEU A 305 -34.21 -14.37 -1.53
CA LEU A 305 -33.95 -15.20 -2.71
C LEU A 305 -34.79 -14.79 -3.95
N ILE A 306 -36.07 -14.45 -3.74
CA ILE A 306 -36.97 -14.01 -4.82
C ILE A 306 -36.56 -12.64 -5.39
N ALA A 307 -36.11 -11.69 -4.55
CA ALA A 307 -35.61 -10.41 -5.05
C ALA A 307 -34.32 -10.58 -5.86
N VAL A 308 -33.42 -11.47 -5.43
CA VAL A 308 -32.20 -11.80 -6.17
C VAL A 308 -32.52 -12.37 -7.55
N ALA A 309 -33.39 -13.40 -7.62
CA ALA A 309 -33.84 -13.99 -8.89
C ALA A 309 -34.44 -12.94 -9.85
N ARG A 310 -35.30 -12.05 -9.32
CA ARG A 310 -35.87 -10.93 -10.09
C ARG A 310 -34.83 -9.91 -10.56
N ARG A 311 -33.84 -9.59 -9.72
CA ARG A 311 -32.77 -8.65 -10.05
C ARG A 311 -31.89 -9.20 -11.18
N ASN A 312 -31.64 -10.51 -11.17
CA ASN A 312 -30.96 -11.24 -12.23
C ASN A 312 -31.86 -11.49 -13.46
N ARG A 313 -33.17 -11.16 -13.38
CA ARG A 313 -34.21 -11.36 -14.40
C ARG A 313 -34.45 -12.85 -14.75
N SER A 314 -34.17 -13.75 -13.82
CA SER A 314 -34.33 -15.19 -14.00
C SER A 314 -35.74 -15.64 -13.62
N THR A 315 -36.60 -15.76 -14.63
CA THR A 315 -37.94 -16.34 -14.47
C THR A 315 -37.87 -17.80 -14.04
N SER A 316 -36.87 -18.56 -14.53
CA SER A 316 -36.66 -19.97 -14.17
C SER A 316 -36.36 -20.13 -12.69
N MET A 317 -35.46 -19.30 -12.14
CA MET A 317 -35.14 -19.32 -10.71
C MET A 317 -36.31 -18.83 -9.87
N GLU A 318 -37.03 -17.77 -10.28
CA GLU A 318 -38.23 -17.33 -9.55
C GLU A 318 -39.31 -18.42 -9.50
N ASN A 319 -39.54 -19.16 -10.60
CA ASN A 319 -40.50 -20.26 -10.63
C ASN A 319 -40.06 -21.42 -9.70
N LEU A 320 -38.80 -21.85 -9.78
CA LEU A 320 -38.23 -22.88 -8.91
C LEU A 320 -38.38 -22.52 -7.43
N LEU A 321 -38.02 -21.29 -7.05
CA LEU A 321 -38.15 -20.82 -5.67
C LEU A 321 -39.62 -20.84 -5.20
N ARG A 322 -40.57 -20.51 -6.09
CA ARG A 322 -42.01 -20.58 -5.79
C ARG A 322 -42.52 -22.03 -5.65
N GLU A 323 -42.04 -22.95 -6.48
CA GLU A 323 -42.35 -24.39 -6.36
C GLU A 323 -41.92 -24.94 -4.98
N HIS A 324 -40.73 -24.54 -4.52
CA HIS A 324 -40.21 -24.84 -3.18
C HIS A 324 -40.75 -23.93 -2.07
N LYS A 325 -41.85 -23.18 -2.31
CA LYS A 325 -42.61 -22.37 -1.34
C LYS A 325 -41.80 -21.27 -0.63
N VAL A 326 -40.69 -20.83 -1.22
CA VAL A 326 -39.91 -19.68 -0.75
C VAL A 326 -40.84 -18.48 -0.60
N ARG A 327 -40.78 -17.80 0.54
CA ARG A 327 -41.57 -16.58 0.77
C ARG A 327 -40.73 -15.36 0.46
N PHE A 328 -41.37 -14.32 -0.06
CA PHE A 328 -40.74 -13.00 -0.13
C PHE A 328 -40.63 -12.45 1.29
N VAL A 329 -39.41 -12.36 1.80
CA VAL A 329 -39.10 -11.66 3.04
C VAL A 329 -38.69 -10.23 2.66
N PRO A 330 -39.46 -9.19 3.05
CA PRO A 330 -39.04 -7.82 2.86
C PRO A 330 -37.75 -7.58 3.66
N GLU A 331 -36.74 -6.97 3.03
CA GLU A 331 -35.54 -6.55 3.75
C GLU A 331 -35.94 -5.54 4.84
N THR A 332 -35.77 -5.94 6.11
CA THR A 332 -35.85 -4.99 7.23
C THR A 332 -34.66 -4.03 7.10
N PRO A 333 -34.86 -2.72 6.88
CA PRO A 333 -33.76 -1.79 6.70
C PRO A 333 -32.84 -1.83 7.91
N ARG A 334 -31.54 -2.02 7.68
CA ARG A 334 -30.54 -1.96 8.74
C ARG A 334 -30.65 -0.59 9.43
N ALA A 335 -30.68 -0.56 10.75
CA ALA A 335 -30.68 0.67 11.54
C ALA A 335 -29.27 1.31 11.55
N TRP A 336 -28.76 1.64 10.37
CA TRP A 336 -27.46 2.27 10.14
C TRP A 336 -27.65 3.76 9.81
N GLU A 337 -26.89 4.61 10.48
CA GLU A 337 -26.92 6.06 10.28
C GLU A 337 -25.52 6.54 9.88
N PRO A 338 -25.36 7.25 8.75
CA PRO A 338 -24.08 7.85 8.37
C PRO A 338 -23.58 8.87 9.39
N HIS A 339 -22.27 8.87 9.64
CA HIS A 339 -21.61 9.90 10.42
C HIS A 339 -21.56 11.20 9.63
N SER A 340 -21.28 11.11 8.32
CA SER A 340 -21.26 12.25 7.42
C SER A 340 -22.59 13.02 7.45
N LYS A 341 -22.48 14.35 7.46
CA LYS A 341 -23.64 15.25 7.38
C LYS A 341 -23.98 15.55 5.93
N ARG A 342 -22.98 15.92 5.12
CA ARG A 342 -23.14 16.19 3.69
C ARG A 342 -23.64 14.99 2.90
N TRP A 343 -22.96 13.86 3.05
CA TRP A 343 -23.19 12.68 2.20
C TRP A 343 -24.31 11.77 2.71
N ARG A 344 -24.95 12.11 3.84
CA ARG A 344 -25.95 11.29 4.54
C ARG A 344 -27.02 10.69 3.62
N ALA A 345 -27.64 11.51 2.76
CA ALA A 345 -28.72 11.05 1.89
C ALA A 345 -28.23 10.05 0.83
N GLN A 346 -27.05 10.31 0.25
CA GLN A 346 -26.42 9.45 -0.76
C GLN A 346 -25.91 8.15 -0.14
N LEU A 347 -25.32 8.22 1.05
CA LEU A 347 -24.87 7.05 1.82
C LEU A 347 -26.03 6.16 2.27
N LYS A 348 -27.13 6.72 2.80
CA LYS A 348 -28.36 5.95 3.09
C LYS A 348 -28.92 5.27 1.84
N ASN A 349 -28.93 5.98 0.71
CA ASN A 349 -29.35 5.41 -0.56
C ASN A 349 -28.42 4.26 -1.00
N LEU A 350 -27.10 4.40 -0.84
CA LEU A 350 -26.11 3.37 -1.17
C LEU A 350 -26.19 2.14 -0.24
N ASP A 351 -26.45 2.35 1.05
CA ASP A 351 -26.63 1.29 2.04
C ASP A 351 -27.89 0.46 1.72
N GLN A 352 -29.02 1.12 1.47
CA GLN A 352 -30.29 0.46 1.13
C GLN A 352 -30.33 -0.14 -0.28
N MET A 353 -29.54 0.39 -1.21
CA MET A 353 -29.48 -0.11 -2.58
C MET A 353 -28.65 -1.39 -2.64
N TYR A 354 -29.19 -2.48 -3.20
CA TYR A 354 -28.37 -3.65 -3.51
C TYR A 354 -27.20 -3.25 -4.42
N ARG A 355 -25.97 -3.64 -4.06
CA ARG A 355 -24.79 -3.56 -4.92
C ARG A 355 -23.92 -4.79 -4.69
N PRO A 356 -23.32 -5.40 -5.74
CA PRO A 356 -22.41 -6.52 -5.57
C PRO A 356 -21.16 -6.10 -4.80
N MET A 357 -20.78 -6.86 -3.78
CA MET A 357 -19.60 -6.59 -2.97
C MET A 357 -18.30 -6.76 -3.78
N ILE A 358 -17.27 -6.03 -3.37
CA ILE A 358 -15.92 -6.03 -3.94
C ILE A 358 -14.96 -6.26 -2.78
N GLY A 359 -14.72 -7.53 -2.42
CA GLY A 359 -14.20 -7.85 -1.10
C GLY A 359 -15.15 -7.26 -0.05
N LYS A 360 -14.63 -6.50 0.92
CA LYS A 360 -15.48 -5.86 1.95
C LYS A 360 -16.06 -4.51 1.51
N LEU A 361 -15.84 -4.06 0.26
CA LEU A 361 -16.33 -2.79 -0.27
C LEU A 361 -17.67 -2.90 -1.01
N LYS A 362 -18.63 -2.05 -0.61
CA LYS A 362 -19.83 -1.70 -1.36
C LYS A 362 -19.66 -0.31 -1.97
N THR A 363 -19.74 -0.17 -3.29
CA THR A 363 -19.70 1.13 -3.98
C THR A 363 -20.53 1.10 -5.27
N PHE A 364 -20.89 2.27 -5.80
CA PHE A 364 -21.55 2.40 -7.09
C PHE A 364 -20.90 3.54 -7.89
N PRO A 365 -20.08 3.24 -8.92
CA PRO A 365 -19.39 4.25 -9.74
C PRO A 365 -20.34 5.00 -10.69
N TYR A 366 -21.25 5.77 -10.12
CA TYR A 366 -22.34 6.44 -10.83
C TYR A 366 -22.47 7.90 -10.37
N ILE A 367 -23.05 8.75 -11.23
CA ILE A 367 -23.07 10.20 -11.03
C ILE A 367 -23.74 10.64 -9.73
N GLN A 368 -24.75 9.89 -9.24
CA GLN A 368 -25.42 10.18 -7.96
C GLN A 368 -24.59 9.83 -6.71
N GLN A 369 -23.51 9.06 -6.86
CA GLN A 369 -22.62 8.65 -5.77
C GLN A 369 -21.21 9.24 -5.95
N LYS A 370 -21.04 10.18 -6.89
CA LYS A 370 -19.77 10.81 -7.22
C LYS A 370 -19.47 11.94 -6.23
N ILE A 371 -18.26 11.91 -5.66
CA ILE A 371 -17.72 13.00 -4.81
C ILE A 371 -17.02 14.02 -5.72
N GLN A 372 -16.14 13.54 -6.59
CA GLN A 372 -15.44 14.32 -7.62
C GLN A 372 -15.05 13.41 -8.80
N ASP A 373 -14.38 13.92 -9.83
CA ASP A 373 -13.89 13.09 -10.93
C ASP A 373 -12.98 11.97 -10.43
N GLY A 374 -13.30 10.72 -10.80
CA GLY A 374 -12.59 9.52 -10.37
C GLY A 374 -12.89 9.02 -8.94
N ILE A 375 -13.67 9.75 -8.12
CA ILE A 375 -13.91 9.41 -6.71
C ILE A 375 -15.40 9.33 -6.37
N TYR A 376 -15.79 8.24 -5.71
CA TYR A 376 -17.18 7.88 -5.39
C TYR A 376 -17.35 7.57 -3.90
N LEU A 377 -18.59 7.59 -3.42
CA LEU A 377 -18.94 7.10 -2.09
C LEU A 377 -18.86 5.57 -2.03
N GLY A 378 -18.47 5.06 -0.87
CA GLY A 378 -18.44 3.62 -0.59
C GLY A 378 -18.67 3.32 0.89
N LEU A 379 -18.96 2.04 1.15
CA LEU A 379 -19.04 1.46 2.48
C LEU A 379 -18.08 0.27 2.52
N HIS A 380 -16.98 0.37 3.28
CA HIS A 380 -16.03 -0.73 3.48
C HIS A 380 -16.26 -1.36 4.85
N GLY A 381 -16.77 -2.60 4.89
CA GLY A 381 -17.19 -3.26 6.13
C GLY A 381 -18.29 -2.52 6.91
N GLY A 382 -19.05 -1.63 6.25
CA GLY A 382 -20.02 -0.72 6.88
C GLY A 382 -19.45 0.63 7.35
N THR A 383 -18.16 0.88 7.14
CA THR A 383 -17.50 2.18 7.37
C THR A 383 -17.62 3.06 6.13
N GLU A 384 -18.03 4.32 6.29
CA GLU A 384 -18.11 5.28 5.19
C GLU A 384 -16.73 5.68 4.66
N VAL A 385 -16.54 5.57 3.34
CA VAL A 385 -15.25 5.83 2.67
C VAL A 385 -15.43 6.59 1.36
N ALA A 386 -14.41 7.35 0.98
CA ALA A 386 -14.23 7.83 -0.38
C ALA A 386 -13.42 6.78 -1.18
N VAL A 387 -13.89 6.44 -2.37
CA VAL A 387 -13.35 5.37 -3.22
C VAL A 387 -12.83 5.95 -4.52
N GLN A 388 -11.51 5.95 -4.70
CA GLN A 388 -10.86 6.21 -5.97
C GLN A 388 -10.75 4.90 -6.76
N ILE A 389 -11.00 4.94 -8.08
CA ILE A 389 -10.97 3.75 -8.93
C ILE A 389 -9.94 3.94 -10.04
N THR A 390 -8.91 3.09 -10.05
CA THR A 390 -7.78 3.16 -10.99
C THR A 390 -7.55 1.80 -11.68
N ARG A 391 -6.72 1.79 -12.74
CA ARG A 391 -6.28 0.52 -13.36
C ARG A 391 -5.28 -0.17 -12.43
N SER A 392 -5.33 -1.50 -12.29
CA SER A 392 -4.52 -2.20 -11.26
C SER A 392 -3.03 -1.88 -11.31
N ALA A 393 -2.41 -1.79 -12.50
CA ALA A 393 -0.98 -1.48 -12.66
C ALA A 393 -0.58 -0.02 -12.37
N GLU A 394 -1.56 0.86 -12.17
CA GLU A 394 -1.41 2.24 -11.71
C GLU A 394 -1.72 2.32 -10.22
N GLY A 395 -2.85 1.74 -9.80
CA GLY A 395 -3.23 1.60 -8.40
C GLY A 395 -2.19 0.86 -7.54
N ASP A 396 -1.51 -0.16 -8.06
CA ASP A 396 -0.43 -0.84 -7.32
C ASP A 396 0.74 0.10 -6.98
N ARG A 397 1.07 1.06 -7.85
CA ARG A 397 2.08 2.10 -7.60
C ARG A 397 1.58 3.17 -6.63
N GLU A 398 0.34 3.60 -6.81
CA GLU A 398 -0.31 4.59 -5.95
C GLU A 398 -0.51 4.05 -4.53
N LYS A 399 -0.85 2.77 -4.39
CA LYS A 399 -0.88 2.03 -3.13
C LYS A 399 0.49 2.01 -2.45
N GLU A 400 1.56 1.64 -3.15
CA GLU A 400 2.91 1.61 -2.59
C GLU A 400 3.36 3.00 -2.09
N PHE A 401 2.99 4.06 -2.82
CA PHE A 401 3.18 5.44 -2.38
C PHE A 401 2.38 5.78 -1.10
N LEU A 402 1.09 5.43 -1.05
CA LEU A 402 0.25 5.70 0.11
C LEU A 402 0.66 4.89 1.36
N GLU A 403 1.16 3.66 1.18
CA GLU A 403 1.70 2.84 2.28
C GLU A 403 2.96 3.49 2.89
N LYS A 404 3.80 4.17 2.09
CA LYS A 404 4.91 5.00 2.59
C LYS A 404 4.43 6.24 3.35
N CYS A 405 3.28 6.81 2.96
CA CYS A 405 2.67 7.96 3.64
C CYS A 405 1.94 7.62 4.96
N SER A 406 1.78 6.34 5.30
CA SER A 406 1.00 5.87 6.48
C SER A 406 1.39 6.52 7.82
N HIS A 407 2.67 6.87 7.99
CA HIS A 407 3.22 7.46 9.21
C HIS A 407 3.11 9.00 9.27
N SER A 408 2.64 9.66 8.20
CA SER A 408 2.41 11.10 8.17
C SER A 408 1.29 11.52 9.13
N GLU A 409 1.35 12.74 9.64
CA GLU A 409 0.25 13.35 10.41
C GLU A 409 -0.68 14.20 9.52
N HIS A 410 -0.17 14.69 8.38
CA HIS A 410 -0.84 15.72 7.57
C HIS A 410 -1.28 15.23 6.16
N LEU A 411 -0.83 14.05 5.73
CA LEU A 411 -1.21 13.42 4.45
C LEU A 411 -2.40 12.45 4.63
N LEU A 412 -3.27 12.41 3.61
CA LEU A 412 -4.41 11.50 3.54
C LEU A 412 -3.96 10.04 3.57
N LYS A 413 -4.53 9.25 4.48
CA LYS A 413 -4.15 7.84 4.69
C LYS A 413 -5.03 6.91 3.87
N LEU A 414 -4.42 5.90 3.24
CA LEU A 414 -5.15 4.78 2.68
C LEU A 414 -5.80 3.99 3.83
N PHE A 415 -7.13 3.86 3.81
CA PHE A 415 -7.88 3.10 4.80
C PHE A 415 -7.81 1.60 4.48
N GLN A 416 -8.18 1.23 3.25
CA GLN A 416 -8.18 -0.15 2.72
C GLN A 416 -8.07 -0.13 1.18
N CYS A 417 -7.79 -1.28 0.56
CA CYS A 417 -7.81 -1.42 -0.89
C CYS A 417 -8.44 -2.75 -1.33
N GLU A 418 -9.15 -2.74 -2.46
CA GLU A 418 -9.75 -3.93 -3.05
C GLU A 418 -9.37 -4.06 -4.53
N LYS A 419 -9.35 -5.28 -5.09
CA LYS A 419 -9.07 -5.54 -6.52
C LYS A 419 -10.19 -6.35 -7.16
N LYS A 420 -10.71 -5.90 -8.32
CA LYS A 420 -11.72 -6.64 -9.09
C LYS A 420 -11.69 -6.28 -10.57
N LYS A 421 -11.72 -7.29 -11.45
CA LYS A 421 -11.78 -7.15 -12.91
C LYS A 421 -10.75 -6.18 -13.52
N GLY A 422 -9.51 -6.20 -13.01
CA GLY A 422 -8.43 -5.33 -13.50
C GLY A 422 -8.44 -3.90 -12.95
N CYS A 423 -9.43 -3.52 -12.14
CA CYS A 423 -9.45 -2.26 -11.40
C CYS A 423 -8.96 -2.44 -9.96
N MET A 424 -8.28 -1.41 -9.43
CA MET A 424 -8.04 -1.23 -8.01
C MET A 424 -9.01 -0.17 -7.46
N TYR A 425 -9.49 -0.42 -6.24
CA TYR A 425 -10.37 0.45 -5.49
C TYR A 425 -9.62 0.89 -4.24
N LEU A 426 -9.12 2.13 -4.23
CA LEU A 426 -8.41 2.73 -3.09
C LEU A 426 -9.45 3.43 -2.21
N CYS A 427 -9.56 2.99 -0.96
CA CYS A 427 -10.53 3.52 0.00
C CYS A 427 -9.83 4.46 0.98
N PHE A 428 -10.40 5.66 1.15
CA PHE A 428 -9.89 6.73 2.01
C PHE A 428 -10.94 7.13 3.04
N PRO A 429 -10.55 7.75 4.17
CA PRO A 429 -11.47 8.45 5.06
C PRO A 429 -12.36 9.42 4.29
N LEU A 430 -13.66 9.42 4.57
CA LEU A 430 -14.61 10.30 3.88
C LEU A 430 -14.51 11.74 4.41
N TRP A 431 -14.43 12.71 3.50
CA TRP A 431 -14.33 14.13 3.82
C TRP A 431 -15.64 14.90 3.57
N GLU A 432 -15.91 15.93 4.37
CA GLU A 432 -17.11 16.77 4.26
C GLU A 432 -16.97 17.89 3.23
N LYS A 433 -15.78 18.49 3.09
CA LYS A 433 -15.52 19.64 2.20
C LYS A 433 -14.14 19.53 1.56
N ASN A 434 -13.99 20.00 0.33
CA ASN A 434 -12.67 20.27 -0.25
C ASN A 434 -12.18 21.69 0.15
N LEU A 435 -10.93 22.01 -0.19
CA LEU A 435 -10.33 23.32 0.12
C LEU A 435 -11.13 24.51 -0.42
N GLN A 436 -11.63 24.41 -1.66
CA GLN A 436 -12.42 25.48 -2.29
C GLN A 436 -13.68 25.77 -1.47
N GLU A 437 -14.44 24.72 -1.15
CA GLU A 437 -15.69 24.81 -0.40
C GLU A 437 -15.46 25.36 1.01
N HIS A 438 -14.36 24.96 1.67
CA HIS A 438 -13.99 25.51 2.97
C HIS A 438 -13.63 27.01 2.90
N LEU A 439 -12.84 27.43 1.90
CA LEU A 439 -12.47 28.84 1.73
C LEU A 439 -13.67 29.72 1.33
N GLN A 440 -14.62 29.16 0.57
CA GLN A 440 -15.82 29.86 0.12
C GLN A 440 -16.95 29.87 1.16
N ASP A 441 -16.88 29.05 2.20
CA ASP A 441 -17.87 28.97 3.29
C ASP A 441 -18.20 30.36 3.90
N PRO A 442 -19.46 30.83 3.89
CA PRO A 442 -19.83 32.11 4.48
C PRO A 442 -19.99 32.07 6.00
N GLU A 443 -20.21 30.90 6.60
CA GLU A 443 -20.46 30.72 8.04
C GLU A 443 -19.19 30.29 8.80
N GLY A 444 -18.20 29.73 8.10
CA GLY A 444 -16.92 29.29 8.67
C GLY A 444 -15.97 30.43 9.04
N GLN A 445 -15.35 30.34 10.23
CA GLN A 445 -14.22 31.21 10.61
C GLN A 445 -13.00 30.89 9.74
N LYS A 446 -12.63 31.81 8.84
CA LYS A 446 -11.61 31.59 7.82
C LYS A 446 -10.19 31.73 8.37
N ASP A 447 -9.64 30.66 8.94
CA ASP A 447 -8.23 30.63 9.35
C ASP A 447 -7.31 30.20 8.20
N TYR A 448 -7.02 31.17 7.32
CA TYR A 448 -6.04 31.00 6.24
C TYR A 448 -4.65 30.62 6.77
N LYS A 449 -4.28 31.04 8.00
CA LYS A 449 -2.96 30.75 8.60
C LYS A 449 -2.86 29.29 9.03
N ALA A 450 -3.91 28.72 9.61
CA ALA A 450 -3.98 27.29 9.92
C ALA A 450 -3.97 26.43 8.65
N ALA A 451 -4.79 26.77 7.64
CA ALA A 451 -4.82 26.05 6.38
C ALA A 451 -3.43 26.03 5.69
N LEU A 452 -2.77 27.20 5.63
CA LEU A 452 -1.41 27.31 5.08
C LEU A 452 -0.37 26.53 5.89
N LYS A 453 -0.43 26.53 7.24
CA LYS A 453 0.50 25.72 8.07
C LYS A 453 0.41 24.24 7.72
N ILE A 454 -0.81 23.69 7.66
CA ILE A 454 -1.04 22.29 7.33
C ILE A 454 -0.55 21.96 5.92
N ILE A 455 -0.78 22.86 4.95
CA ILE A 455 -0.17 22.77 3.61
C ILE A 455 1.36 22.63 3.73
N PHE A 456 2.05 23.59 4.37
CA PHE A 456 3.52 23.53 4.53
C PHE A 456 4.02 22.30 5.30
N GLN A 457 3.27 21.78 6.26
CA GLN A 457 3.62 20.56 7.02
C GLN A 457 3.51 19.29 6.17
N ALA A 458 2.41 19.12 5.44
CA ALA A 458 2.22 18.00 4.50
C ALA A 458 3.29 17.99 3.40
N LEU A 459 3.65 19.17 2.88
CA LEU A 459 4.72 19.33 1.89
C LEU A 459 6.09 18.87 2.39
N ARG A 460 6.43 19.26 3.63
CA ARG A 460 7.67 18.86 4.29
C ARG A 460 7.73 17.34 4.48
N GLU A 461 6.64 16.73 4.91
CA GLU A 461 6.55 15.27 5.08
C GLU A 461 6.70 14.55 3.74
N LEU A 462 6.03 15.02 2.68
CA LEU A 462 6.16 14.47 1.34
C LEU A 462 7.59 14.59 0.76
N HIS A 463 8.25 15.72 0.97
CA HIS A 463 9.67 15.91 0.62
C HIS A 463 10.60 14.99 1.42
N SER A 464 10.32 14.77 2.72
CA SER A 464 11.14 13.86 3.56
C SER A 464 11.05 12.39 3.13
N LEU A 465 9.97 12.02 2.45
CA LEU A 465 9.76 10.70 1.83
C LEU A 465 10.39 10.58 0.42
N GLY A 466 11.09 11.62 -0.06
CA GLY A 466 11.76 11.62 -1.36
C GLY A 466 10.86 11.91 -2.56
N PHE A 467 9.64 12.41 -2.34
CA PHE A 467 8.70 12.74 -3.41
C PHE A 467 8.68 14.25 -3.70
N VAL A 468 8.33 14.60 -4.95
CA VAL A 468 8.13 15.97 -5.42
C VAL A 468 6.62 16.21 -5.60
N LEU A 469 6.19 17.48 -5.63
CA LEU A 469 4.80 17.82 -5.91
C LEU A 469 4.34 17.35 -7.29
N ILE A 470 3.08 16.94 -7.35
CA ILE A 470 2.43 16.50 -8.59
C ILE A 470 0.99 17.04 -8.63
N SER A 471 0.17 16.70 -7.62
CA SER A 471 -1.15 17.32 -7.39
C SER A 471 -1.56 17.16 -5.93
N LEU A 472 -2.14 18.22 -5.35
CA LEU A 472 -2.65 18.25 -3.98
C LEU A 472 -4.13 18.62 -3.97
N CYS A 473 -4.95 17.74 -3.40
CA CYS A 473 -6.35 18.00 -3.10
C CYS A 473 -6.50 18.00 -1.57
N PHE A 474 -6.71 19.18 -0.97
CA PHE A 474 -6.92 19.27 0.48
C PHE A 474 -8.40 19.10 0.82
N HIS A 475 -8.66 18.35 1.88
CA HIS A 475 -10.00 17.92 2.28
C HIS A 475 -10.18 18.12 3.80
N PHE A 476 -11.40 18.49 4.22
CA PHE A 476 -11.77 18.63 5.63
C PHE A 476 -12.57 17.42 6.10
N SER A 477 -12.01 16.70 7.07
CA SER A 477 -12.67 15.66 7.85
C SER A 477 -13.35 16.26 9.09
N SER A 478 -14.45 15.65 9.52
CA SER A 478 -15.18 16.01 10.74
C SER A 478 -14.46 15.59 12.04
N SER A 479 -13.52 14.65 11.97
CA SER A 479 -12.78 14.11 13.13
C SER A 479 -11.35 14.66 13.27
N THR A 480 -10.71 15.02 12.16
CA THR A 480 -9.25 15.29 12.10
C THR A 480 -8.89 16.66 11.52
N GLY A 481 -9.84 17.40 10.93
CA GLY A 481 -9.58 18.72 10.36
C GLY A 481 -9.11 18.66 8.90
N LEU A 482 -8.17 19.53 8.53
CA LEU A 482 -7.65 19.60 7.15
C LEU A 482 -6.56 18.55 6.92
N GLU A 483 -6.74 17.73 5.88
CA GLU A 483 -5.77 16.72 5.43
C GLU A 483 -5.40 16.96 3.96
N ALA A 484 -4.18 16.59 3.59
CA ALA A 484 -3.64 16.74 2.24
C ALA A 484 -3.71 15.41 1.46
N GLY A 485 -4.63 15.32 0.49
CA GLY A 485 -4.65 14.22 -0.47
C GLY A 485 -3.62 14.43 -1.59
N CYS A 486 -2.76 13.45 -1.81
CA CYS A 486 -1.76 13.42 -2.88
C CYS A 486 -2.06 12.28 -3.85
N TRP A 487 -2.10 12.58 -5.15
CA TRP A 487 -2.33 11.60 -6.21
C TRP A 487 -1.05 11.38 -7.01
N TRP A 488 -0.74 10.13 -7.37
CA TRP A 488 0.44 9.84 -8.17
C TRP A 488 0.11 9.95 -9.66
N HIS A 489 0.71 10.92 -10.36
CA HIS A 489 0.71 11.01 -11.83
C HIS A 489 2.17 11.13 -12.30
N GLY A 490 2.58 10.36 -13.30
CA GLY A 490 4.00 10.19 -13.61
C GLY A 490 4.75 11.49 -13.98
N SER A 491 5.86 11.75 -13.27
CA SER A 491 7.01 12.60 -13.62
C SER A 491 6.76 13.92 -14.39
N SER A 492 6.81 15.05 -13.69
CA SER A 492 7.66 16.22 -14.04
C SER A 492 7.60 17.29 -12.95
N ASP A 493 8.63 18.15 -12.87
CA ASP A 493 8.80 19.17 -11.83
C ASP A 493 7.59 20.12 -11.67
N VAL A 494 6.80 19.93 -10.61
CA VAL A 494 5.82 20.94 -10.18
C VAL A 494 6.49 21.87 -9.18
N SER A 495 6.95 23.01 -9.72
CA SER A 495 7.81 23.98 -9.05
C SER A 495 7.17 24.71 -7.86
N LEU A 496 8.01 25.41 -7.09
CA LEU A 496 7.59 26.37 -6.06
C LEU A 496 6.58 27.42 -6.57
N GLN A 497 6.47 27.65 -7.89
CA GLN A 497 5.44 28.52 -8.46
C GLN A 497 4.02 27.96 -8.29
N ALA A 498 3.84 26.64 -8.37
CA ALA A 498 2.56 26.00 -8.11
C ALA A 498 2.16 26.13 -6.63
N LEU A 499 3.14 26.01 -5.73
CA LEU A 499 2.95 26.33 -4.32
C LEU A 499 2.62 27.81 -4.12
N GLY A 500 3.32 28.73 -4.76
CA GLY A 500 3.01 30.16 -4.74
C GLY A 500 1.57 30.46 -5.18
N ARG A 501 1.08 29.80 -6.23
CA ARG A 501 -0.32 29.89 -6.68
C ARG A 501 -1.32 29.30 -5.68
N LEU A 502 -1.00 28.16 -5.06
CA LEU A 502 -1.83 27.57 -4.01
C LEU A 502 -1.92 28.49 -2.78
N VAL A 503 -0.78 29.09 -2.37
CA VAL A 503 -0.73 30.06 -1.27
C VAL A 503 -1.57 31.29 -1.61
N LEU A 504 -1.43 31.85 -2.83
CA LEU A 504 -2.30 32.92 -3.32
C LEU A 504 -3.78 32.55 -3.33
N TYR A 505 -4.13 31.34 -3.77
CA TYR A 505 -5.50 30.85 -3.80
C TYR A 505 -6.13 30.78 -2.40
N VAL A 506 -5.38 30.32 -1.40
CA VAL A 506 -5.83 30.33 0.01
C VAL A 506 -5.96 31.78 0.53
N LEU A 507 -4.95 32.62 0.31
CA LEU A 507 -4.94 34.02 0.78
C LEU A 507 -6.05 34.90 0.16
N THR A 508 -6.49 34.58 -1.05
CA THR A 508 -7.60 35.24 -1.76
C THR A 508 -8.96 34.62 -1.45
N GLY A 509 -9.01 33.58 -0.61
CA GLY A 509 -10.24 32.88 -0.22
C GLY A 509 -10.88 32.07 -1.34
N GLY A 510 -10.08 31.55 -2.28
CA GLY A 510 -10.53 30.65 -3.35
C GLY A 510 -11.54 31.25 -4.34
N ARG A 511 -11.61 32.59 -4.45
CA ARG A 511 -12.64 33.30 -5.23
C ARG A 511 -12.49 33.20 -6.75
N LYS A 512 -11.27 32.92 -7.23
CA LYS A 512 -10.95 32.67 -8.65
C LYS A 512 -10.39 31.25 -8.81
N PRO A 513 -10.50 30.62 -9.98
CA PRO A 513 -9.80 29.38 -10.29
C PRO A 513 -8.30 29.48 -10.00
N LEU A 514 -7.68 28.40 -9.50
CA LEU A 514 -6.26 28.34 -9.10
C LEU A 514 -5.29 28.83 -10.21
N GLN A 515 -5.65 28.63 -11.48
CA GLN A 515 -4.87 29.03 -12.66
C GLN A 515 -4.96 30.54 -12.97
N GLN A 516 -5.89 31.26 -12.34
CA GLN A 516 -6.24 32.67 -12.62
C GLN A 516 -6.00 33.61 -11.42
N VAL A 517 -5.43 33.12 -10.31
CA VAL A 517 -5.15 33.94 -9.13
C VAL A 517 -3.84 34.71 -9.32
N GLY A 518 -3.89 36.03 -9.13
CA GLY A 518 -2.73 36.91 -9.18
C GLY A 518 -2.41 37.58 -7.85
N MET A 519 -1.28 38.28 -7.79
CA MET A 519 -0.86 39.09 -6.62
C MET A 519 -1.79 40.30 -6.40
N GLU A 520 -2.39 40.78 -7.48
CA GLU A 520 -3.37 41.87 -7.52
C GLU A 520 -4.68 41.55 -6.79
N ASP A 521 -4.99 40.26 -6.59
CA ASP A 521 -6.21 39.80 -5.91
C ASP A 521 -6.10 39.81 -4.38
N LEU A 522 -4.88 39.98 -3.84
CA LEU A 522 -4.65 40.11 -2.41
C LEU A 522 -5.33 41.37 -1.85
N ALA A 523 -6.09 41.19 -0.76
CA ALA A 523 -6.83 42.28 -0.14
C ALA A 523 -5.88 43.36 0.44
N ARG A 524 -5.68 44.45 -0.30
CA ARG A 524 -4.79 45.59 0.07
C ARG A 524 -5.09 46.23 1.43
N ASN A 525 -6.32 46.08 1.92
CA ASN A 525 -6.77 46.61 3.21
C ASN A 525 -6.61 45.60 4.36
N SER A 526 -6.02 44.41 4.11
CA SER A 526 -5.74 43.40 5.14
C SER A 526 -4.55 43.82 6.01
N PRO A 527 -4.62 43.65 7.35
CA PRO A 527 -3.49 43.94 8.24
C PRO A 527 -2.28 43.03 8.00
N ASP A 528 -2.46 41.88 7.33
CA ASP A 528 -1.39 40.96 6.95
C ASP A 528 -0.97 41.10 5.48
N TYR A 529 -1.42 42.13 4.75
CA TYR A 529 -1.17 42.28 3.30
C TYR A 529 0.33 42.29 2.96
N THR A 530 1.13 43.00 3.74
CA THR A 530 2.58 43.13 3.53
C THR A 530 3.30 41.78 3.69
N GLU A 531 3.02 41.05 4.77
CA GLU A 531 3.60 39.76 5.07
C GLU A 531 3.07 38.65 4.14
N ALA A 532 1.84 38.78 3.64
CA ALA A 532 1.26 37.88 2.64
C ALA A 532 1.95 38.04 1.27
N LEU A 533 2.20 39.29 0.86
CA LEU A 533 2.91 39.61 -0.38
C LEU A 533 4.37 39.11 -0.31
N ASP A 534 5.04 39.32 0.82
CA ASP A 534 6.43 38.90 1.08
C ASP A 534 6.57 37.37 1.10
N LEU A 535 5.60 36.64 1.68
CA LEU A 535 5.55 35.18 1.66
C LEU A 535 5.48 34.62 0.23
N VAL A 536 4.63 35.20 -0.62
CA VAL A 536 4.47 34.75 -2.02
C VAL A 536 5.67 35.16 -2.89
N GLN A 537 6.30 36.31 -2.62
CA GLN A 537 7.56 36.70 -3.27
C GLN A 537 8.69 35.72 -2.89
N SER A 538 8.80 35.35 -1.61
CA SER A 538 9.80 34.39 -1.11
C SER A 538 9.64 32.98 -1.69
N LEU A 539 8.41 32.58 -2.05
CA LEU A 539 8.15 31.34 -2.80
C LEU A 539 8.62 31.40 -4.26
N SER A 540 8.75 32.60 -4.84
CA SER A 540 9.18 32.78 -6.23
C SER A 540 10.72 32.81 -6.37
N SER A 541 11.42 33.13 -5.28
CA SER A 541 12.88 33.09 -5.17
C SER A 541 13.26 32.56 -3.78
N PRO A 542 13.35 31.23 -3.59
CA PRO A 542 13.63 30.63 -2.29
C PRO A 542 15.00 31.06 -1.78
N ASP A 543 15.11 31.27 -0.47
CA ASP A 543 16.39 31.39 0.21
C ASP A 543 17.00 29.99 0.48
N GLU A 544 18.24 29.97 1.00
CA GLU A 544 18.94 28.73 1.37
C GLU A 544 18.20 27.91 2.46
N ARG A 545 17.14 28.44 3.08
CA ARG A 545 16.36 27.79 4.16
C ARG A 545 15.14 27.03 3.63
N GLY A 546 14.81 27.17 2.34
CA GLY A 546 13.77 26.41 1.66
C GLY A 546 12.38 26.45 2.34
N LEU A 547 11.61 25.38 2.20
CA LEU A 547 10.27 25.26 2.79
C LEU A 547 10.26 25.38 4.33
N GLU A 548 11.35 25.00 5.00
CA GLU A 548 11.45 25.13 6.46
C GLU A 548 11.51 26.60 6.89
N GLY A 549 12.30 27.43 6.20
CA GLY A 549 12.35 28.88 6.40
C GLY A 549 10.97 29.53 6.21
N LEU A 550 10.26 29.14 5.15
CA LEU A 550 8.93 29.67 4.83
C LEU A 550 7.87 29.29 5.87
N SER A 551 7.93 28.09 6.47
CA SER A 551 7.02 27.71 7.57
C SER A 551 7.15 28.61 8.82
N LYS A 552 8.30 29.25 8.99
CA LYS A 552 8.64 30.16 10.10
C LYS A 552 8.42 31.64 9.75
N HIS A 553 7.88 31.95 8.57
CA HIS A 553 7.70 33.31 8.04
C HIS A 553 6.83 34.22 8.94
N PRO A 554 7.11 35.54 9.05
CA PRO A 554 6.36 36.48 9.90
C PRO A 554 4.84 36.55 9.65
N TYR A 555 4.38 36.14 8.46
CA TYR A 555 2.97 35.96 8.15
C TYR A 555 2.25 35.05 9.17
N PHE A 556 2.89 33.95 9.58
CA PHE A 556 2.35 32.96 10.52
C PHE A 556 2.42 33.36 11.99
N TRP A 557 3.08 34.48 12.31
CA TRP A 557 3.28 34.95 13.67
C TRP A 557 2.02 35.64 14.21
N SER A 558 1.78 35.49 15.51
CA SER A 558 0.79 36.31 16.22
C SER A 558 1.29 37.75 16.38
N ASN A 559 0.38 38.70 16.62
CA ASN A 559 0.76 40.09 16.93
C ASN A 559 1.72 40.17 18.14
N GLN A 560 1.51 39.33 19.16
CA GLN A 560 2.42 39.24 20.31
C GLN A 560 3.81 38.70 19.92
N SER A 561 3.88 37.71 19.02
CA SER A 561 5.14 37.16 18.51
C SER A 561 5.91 38.21 17.69
N ARG A 562 5.22 38.95 16.80
CA ARG A 562 5.80 40.09 16.05
C ARG A 562 6.35 41.15 17.00
N PHE A 563 5.56 41.54 18.00
CA PHE A 563 5.96 42.51 19.00
C PHE A 563 7.20 42.07 19.82
N ASN A 564 7.17 40.84 20.34
CA ASN A 564 8.29 40.26 21.10
C ASN A 564 9.57 40.18 20.26
N PHE A 565 9.46 39.84 18.97
CA PHE A 565 10.60 39.81 18.06
C PHE A 565 11.22 41.21 17.88
N LEU A 566 10.41 42.24 17.60
CA LEU A 566 10.88 43.63 17.47
C LEU A 566 11.52 44.14 18.76
N LYS A 567 10.93 43.83 19.93
CA LYS A 567 11.53 44.11 21.25
C LYS A 567 12.88 43.40 21.43
N SER A 568 13.01 42.16 20.93
CA SER A 568 14.28 41.41 20.99
C SER A 568 15.38 42.04 20.14
N ILE A 569 15.04 42.63 18.97
CA ILE A 569 16.01 43.36 18.14
C ILE A 569 16.56 44.55 18.92
N TRP A 570 15.69 45.38 19.50
CA TRP A 570 16.13 46.51 20.34
C TRP A 570 17.07 46.05 21.46
N ASN A 571 16.69 45.01 22.19
CA ASN A 571 17.47 44.49 23.31
C ASN A 571 18.87 43.96 22.91
N LYS A 572 19.05 43.54 21.64
CA LYS A 572 20.35 43.13 21.10
C LYS A 572 21.23 44.31 20.68
N ILE A 573 20.64 45.38 20.13
CA ILE A 573 21.37 46.53 19.56
C ILE A 573 21.51 47.74 20.51
N LYS A 574 20.86 47.72 21.69
CA LYS A 574 20.78 48.87 22.61
C LYS A 574 22.15 49.41 23.05
N ASP A 575 23.13 48.51 23.23
CA ASP A 575 24.47 48.82 23.73
C ASP A 575 25.50 48.99 22.59
N ASP A 576 25.11 48.76 21.33
CA ASP A 576 25.99 48.90 20.17
C ASP A 576 26.15 50.39 19.80
N PRO A 577 27.39 50.94 19.77
CA PRO A 577 27.65 52.33 19.40
C PRO A 577 27.28 52.63 17.94
N ASN A 578 27.38 51.64 17.05
CA ASN A 578 27.12 51.72 15.62
C ASN A 578 25.71 51.26 15.22
N ARG A 579 24.81 50.99 16.17
CA ARG A 579 23.42 50.52 15.92
C ARG A 579 22.59 51.23 14.84
N LYS A 580 22.95 52.45 14.44
CA LYS A 580 22.32 53.18 13.32
C LYS A 580 22.77 52.68 11.94
N SER A 581 24.00 52.21 11.77
CA SER A 581 24.50 51.69 10.50
C SER A 581 24.06 50.24 10.23
N ILE A 582 23.62 49.49 11.25
CA ILE A 582 23.01 48.15 11.10
C ILE A 582 21.85 48.17 10.10
N PHE A 583 21.10 49.27 10.02
CA PHE A 583 19.95 49.43 9.12
C PHE A 583 20.28 50.24 7.85
N GLN A 584 21.57 50.35 7.49
CA GLN A 584 22.06 51.14 6.34
C GLN A 584 22.81 50.26 5.30
N ASP A 585 22.54 48.96 5.28
CA ASP A 585 23.21 47.97 4.42
C ASP A 585 23.11 48.32 2.90
N PRO A 586 24.23 48.46 2.17
CA PRO A 586 24.25 48.77 0.75
C PRO A 586 23.60 47.71 -0.17
N ASN A 587 23.51 46.46 0.26
CA ASN A 587 22.98 45.36 -0.55
C ASN A 587 21.45 45.21 -0.45
N VAL A 588 20.79 45.97 0.42
CA VAL A 588 19.33 46.01 0.47
C VAL A 588 18.80 46.88 -0.68
N THR A 589 18.00 46.30 -1.57
CA THR A 589 17.33 47.03 -2.66
C THR A 589 16.54 48.23 -2.09
N LYS A 590 16.65 49.38 -2.77
CA LYS A 590 16.25 50.74 -2.31
C LYS A 590 14.76 50.94 -1.97
N LYS A 591 14.17 50.17 -1.06
CA LYS A 591 12.92 50.49 -0.37
C LYS A 591 13.27 51.38 0.82
N ALA A 592 13.00 52.69 0.69
CA ALA A 592 13.15 53.62 1.81
C ALA A 592 12.31 53.14 3.01
N PHE A 593 12.83 53.31 4.22
CA PHE A 593 12.13 52.94 5.46
C PHE A 593 10.69 53.48 5.45
N PRO A 594 9.65 52.63 5.56
CA PRO A 594 8.27 53.01 5.24
C PRO A 594 7.66 54.07 6.17
N TYR A 595 8.27 54.33 7.33
CA TYR A 595 7.78 55.32 8.30
C TYR A 595 8.80 56.45 8.55
N PRO A 596 9.22 57.21 7.51
CA PRO A 596 10.30 58.21 7.62
C PRO A 596 9.93 59.44 8.48
N ARG A 597 8.68 59.50 8.95
CA ARG A 597 8.13 60.52 9.85
C ARG A 597 7.24 59.91 10.94
N TRP A 598 7.59 58.71 11.42
CA TRP A 598 6.78 57.95 12.38
C TRP A 598 6.40 58.75 13.64
N THR A 599 7.23 59.71 14.10
CA THR A 599 6.90 60.54 15.26
C THR A 599 5.68 61.45 15.05
N LYS A 600 5.23 61.65 13.80
CA LYS A 600 4.00 62.36 13.46
C LYS A 600 2.78 61.45 13.27
N MET A 601 2.99 60.13 13.31
CA MET A 601 1.95 59.11 13.12
C MET A 601 1.49 58.49 14.45
N ILE A 602 2.22 58.73 15.53
CA ILE A 602 1.88 58.31 16.89
C ILE A 602 1.12 59.45 17.58
N ASP A 603 0.20 59.08 18.46
CA ASP A 603 -0.52 60.01 19.31
C ASP A 603 0.46 60.92 20.09
N LYS A 604 0.14 62.22 20.15
CA LYS A 604 1.04 63.23 20.71
C LYS A 604 1.22 63.09 22.22
N ASP A 605 0.18 62.67 22.92
CA ASP A 605 0.19 62.55 24.39
C ASP A 605 0.95 61.27 24.78
N ILE A 606 0.75 60.17 24.04
CA ILE A 606 1.56 58.95 24.17
C ILE A 606 3.05 59.26 23.91
N LEU A 607 3.36 59.97 22.81
CA LEU A 607 4.75 60.32 22.52
C LEU A 607 5.34 61.24 23.61
N HIS A 608 4.57 62.22 24.12
CA HIS A 608 5.03 63.10 25.19
C HIS A 608 5.32 62.36 26.50
N ALA A 609 4.44 61.42 26.88
CA ALA A 609 4.63 60.56 28.05
C ALA A 609 5.90 59.71 27.91
N MET A 610 6.13 59.11 26.72
CA MET A 610 7.32 58.31 26.46
C MET A 610 8.61 59.15 26.33
N GLU A 611 8.52 60.45 25.99
CA GLU A 611 9.67 61.37 26.02
C GLU A 611 10.03 61.84 27.45
N LYS A 612 9.05 61.82 28.38
CA LYS A 612 9.20 62.23 29.78
C LYS A 612 8.57 61.22 30.78
N PRO A 613 9.04 59.94 30.79
CA PRO A 613 8.55 58.93 31.72
C PRO A 613 8.83 59.34 33.17
N ARG A 614 7.93 59.01 34.12
CA ARG A 614 8.06 59.49 35.50
C ARG A 614 9.30 58.98 36.21
N ASN A 615 9.77 57.78 35.84
CA ASN A 615 10.85 57.05 36.52
C ASN A 615 12.11 56.86 35.65
N ALA A 616 12.27 57.58 34.54
CA ALA A 616 13.45 57.43 33.67
C ALA A 616 13.92 58.76 33.04
N LYS A 617 15.13 58.76 32.46
CA LYS A 617 15.74 59.96 31.88
C LYS A 617 14.97 60.43 30.63
N PRO A 618 14.62 61.73 30.52
CA PRO A 618 13.97 62.28 29.34
C PRO A 618 14.73 61.94 28.06
N THR A 619 14.00 61.48 27.05
CA THR A 619 14.55 60.97 25.80
C THR A 619 13.77 61.56 24.64
N LYS A 620 14.44 62.31 23.74
CA LYS A 620 13.82 62.75 22.49
C LYS A 620 13.93 61.66 21.43
N TYR A 621 12.85 61.38 20.71
CA TYR A 621 12.85 60.39 19.64
C TYR A 621 13.11 61.04 18.26
N GLY A 622 14.07 60.47 17.53
CA GLY A 622 14.31 60.79 16.12
C GLY A 622 13.51 59.88 15.19
N ASN A 623 13.32 60.27 13.93
CA ASN A 623 12.54 59.51 12.94
C ASN A 623 13.29 58.31 12.31
N ASP A 624 14.26 57.73 13.01
CA ASP A 624 15.01 56.54 12.56
C ASP A 624 14.42 55.23 13.12
N VAL A 625 14.74 54.11 12.46
CA VAL A 625 14.26 52.75 12.81
C VAL A 625 14.65 52.38 14.24
N THR A 626 15.86 52.74 14.63
CA THR A 626 16.43 52.43 15.94
C THR A 626 15.65 53.12 17.07
N GLN A 627 15.22 54.37 16.87
CA GLN A 627 14.38 55.08 17.84
C GLN A 627 12.93 54.56 17.84
N LEU A 628 12.38 54.08 16.71
CA LEU A 628 11.07 53.43 16.70
C LEU A 628 11.09 52.12 17.52
N LEU A 629 12.09 51.26 17.31
CA LEU A 629 12.28 50.04 18.09
C LEU A 629 12.45 50.32 19.59
N ARG A 630 13.19 51.38 19.94
CA ARG A 630 13.32 51.87 21.32
C ARG A 630 11.98 52.29 21.92
N LEU A 631 11.18 53.04 21.17
CA LEU A 631 9.85 53.45 21.62
C LEU A 631 8.94 52.25 21.85
N MET A 632 8.89 51.29 20.92
CA MET A 632 8.09 50.06 21.07
C MET A 632 8.44 49.29 22.34
N ARG A 633 9.74 49.16 22.66
CA ARG A 633 10.18 48.54 23.92
C ARG A 633 9.83 49.37 25.16
N ASN A 634 9.95 50.70 25.10
CA ASN A 634 9.62 51.56 26.24
C ASN A 634 8.11 51.58 26.53
N MET A 635 7.27 51.61 25.49
CA MET A 635 5.81 51.47 25.62
C MET A 635 5.39 50.14 26.25
N ASP A 636 6.25 49.11 26.25
CA ASP A 636 6.00 47.82 26.93
C ASP A 636 6.36 47.83 28.41
N GLU A 637 7.39 48.60 28.79
CA GLU A 637 7.88 48.68 30.18
C GLU A 637 7.16 49.75 31.00
N HIS A 638 6.60 50.76 30.35
CA HIS A 638 5.83 51.84 30.98
C HIS A 638 4.31 51.72 30.70
N LYS A 639 3.80 50.51 30.43
CA LYS A 639 2.38 50.24 30.12
C LYS A 639 1.40 50.76 31.18
N ASP A 640 1.83 50.76 32.44
CA ASP A 640 1.00 51.13 33.59
C ASP A 640 1.21 52.59 34.04
N GLU A 641 2.06 53.38 33.35
CA GLU A 641 2.20 54.82 33.61
C GLU A 641 1.00 55.59 33.02
N LYS A 642 -0.06 55.73 33.82
CA LYS A 642 -1.21 56.65 33.58
C LYS A 642 -0.79 58.12 33.59
#